data_AF-A0A852VVZ4-F1
#
_entry.id   AF-A0A852VVZ4-F1
#
_cell.length_a   1.000
_cell.length_b   1.000
_cell.length_c   1.000
_cell.angle_alpha   90.00
_cell.angle_beta   90.00
_cell.angle_gamma   90.00
#
_symmetry.space_group_name_H-M   'P 1'
#
loop_
_entity.id
_entity.type
_entity.pdbx_description
1 polymer ?
#
loop_
_entity_poly.entity_id
_entity_poly.type
_entity_poly.pdbx_seq_one_letter_code
_entity_poly.pdbx_strand_id
1 'polypeptide(L)'
;MPENPDTHVYRTYDQILAGAGSGAEATHLRPRDWWPHRLDLAPLRRPHPRDDDYPSRFATVDLDELARDVDEVLTTSQDWWPADSGHYGPLVLRMAWHAAGTYRAGDGRGGAAAGMQRFAPLNSWPDNRNLDKPRRLLWPVKRKYGRCLSWADLMIFAGNRALESMGLTTLGFAGGRPEVWEPDDTYWGPERKWLSERRYTGLHELDEPLGASEMGLIYVDPQGPATNPDPKLSARDIRQTFRRMALDDAETVALIAGGHTFGRMHGPADPMVTAGPEPEAAPLTAQGMGWSGGHGTGLGPDTVTAGLHGAWTRTPTRWDHTYLETLFEYEWDVELSPAGLWQWVPRDGGGADTVPDPFDPGVRSHPVMLTTDLALRADPGFESIARRYLDDPDEFADAFARAWFKLTHLDMGPARRYLGPLVPEQPFLWQDPVPEVDHELVDDDDVAALKRMVLGSGLTVAQLVGTAWASASTYRDTDKRGGANGARIRLSPQRHWAVNDPEQLDEVLTVLEGVRERFEGAHTGGRRITMADLVVLGGCAAVERAAADAGHEVVVPFRPGRTDATQEWTDTGSFAALQPRADGFRNWVGDTSGIAPEHLLVDRAALLTLTPPEMTVLVSGLRVLGATHRGSRTGVLTTSPGTLTNDFVVNLLDGRTRWSASPDGDGSVFEGRDVDTGELRWTASRVDLVFGSSSELRALCEVYAADDAAERFVRDFVAAWVKVMELDRFDLI
;
A
#
# COMPACT_ATOMS: atom_id res chain seq x y z
N MET A 1 -5.04 -29.22 12.91
CA MET A 1 -4.13 -30.12 12.19
C MET A 1 -4.99 -31.01 11.30
N PRO A 2 -4.59 -31.32 10.05
CA PRO A 2 -5.25 -32.39 9.33
C PRO A 2 -5.20 -33.66 10.19
N GLU A 3 -6.29 -34.44 10.22
CA GLU A 3 -6.30 -35.75 10.88
C GLU A 3 -5.10 -36.56 10.36
N ASN A 4 -4.39 -37.26 11.26
CA ASN A 4 -3.28 -38.12 10.82
C ASN A 4 -3.82 -39.04 9.71
N PRO A 5 -3.24 -39.02 8.49
CA PRO A 5 -3.77 -39.79 7.36
C PRO A 5 -3.89 -41.30 7.68
N ASP A 6 -3.07 -41.81 8.60
CA ASP A 6 -3.12 -43.20 9.05
C ASP A 6 -4.40 -43.53 9.86
N THR A 7 -5.12 -42.54 10.39
CA THR A 7 -6.39 -42.77 11.10
C THR A 7 -7.52 -43.25 10.18
N HIS A 8 -7.43 -42.96 8.88
CA HIS A 8 -8.39 -43.44 7.87
C HIS A 8 -8.05 -44.83 7.34
N VAL A 9 -6.80 -45.27 7.46
CA VAL A 9 -6.34 -46.60 7.02
C VAL A 9 -6.99 -47.72 7.84
N TYR A 10 -7.45 -47.42 9.06
CA TYR A 10 -8.09 -48.38 9.97
C TYR A 10 -9.63 -48.35 9.96
N ARG A 11 -10.27 -47.59 9.05
CA ARG A 11 -11.74 -47.59 8.95
C ARG A 11 -12.24 -48.81 8.18
N THR A 12 -13.24 -49.51 8.70
CA THR A 12 -13.92 -50.58 7.96
C THR A 12 -14.81 -50.00 6.86
N TYR A 13 -15.09 -50.77 5.81
CA TYR A 13 -15.94 -50.34 4.70
C TYR A 13 -17.33 -49.83 5.19
N ASP A 14 -17.88 -50.46 6.24
CA ASP A 14 -19.15 -50.07 6.86
C ASP A 14 -19.09 -48.70 7.55
N GLN A 15 -17.94 -48.33 8.14
CA GLN A 15 -17.74 -47.01 8.75
C GLN A 15 -17.66 -45.88 7.71
N ILE A 16 -17.19 -46.18 6.49
CA ILE A 16 -17.17 -45.24 5.38
C ILE A 16 -18.59 -45.01 4.86
N LEU A 17 -19.38 -46.08 4.70
CA LEU A 17 -20.76 -46.00 4.23
C LEU A 17 -21.68 -45.27 5.22
N ALA A 18 -21.46 -45.43 6.52
CA ALA A 18 -22.23 -44.72 7.56
C ALA A 18 -21.93 -43.21 7.63
N GLY A 19 -20.79 -42.76 7.12
CA GLY A 19 -20.35 -41.35 7.12
C GLY A 19 -20.60 -40.58 5.82
N ALA A 20 -21.14 -41.23 4.78
CA ALA A 20 -21.38 -40.60 3.48
C ALA A 20 -22.63 -39.69 3.51
N GLY A 21 -22.46 -38.47 4.00
CA GLY A 21 -23.42 -37.38 3.80
C GLY A 21 -23.51 -36.96 2.34
N SER A 22 -24.67 -36.44 1.94
CA SER A 22 -25.05 -36.05 0.58
C SER A 22 -24.00 -35.18 -0.13
N GLY A 23 -23.59 -35.62 -1.33
CA GLY A 23 -22.98 -34.84 -2.42
C GLY A 23 -22.17 -33.62 -2.02
N ALA A 24 -20.89 -33.81 -1.70
CA ALA A 24 -19.95 -32.70 -1.63
C ALA A 24 -19.88 -32.02 -3.00
N GLU A 25 -20.20 -30.71 -3.06
CA GLU A 25 -19.83 -29.88 -4.19
C GLU A 25 -18.33 -30.02 -4.44
N ALA A 26 -17.95 -30.29 -5.69
CA ALA A 26 -16.56 -30.45 -6.10
C ALA A 26 -15.84 -29.09 -6.00
N THR A 27 -15.45 -28.70 -4.79
CA THR A 27 -14.54 -27.58 -4.57
C THR A 27 -13.13 -28.07 -4.82
N HIS A 28 -12.40 -27.37 -5.69
CA HIS A 28 -10.97 -27.62 -5.89
C HIS A 28 -10.20 -27.21 -4.63
N LEU A 29 -10.02 -28.15 -3.70
CA LEU A 29 -9.21 -27.94 -2.49
C LEU A 29 -7.77 -27.58 -2.89
N ARG A 30 -7.25 -26.51 -2.29
CA ARG A 30 -5.89 -26.02 -2.46
C ARG A 30 -5.03 -26.49 -1.28
N PRO A 31 -3.68 -26.55 -1.41
CA PRO A 31 -2.81 -26.95 -0.30
C PRO A 31 -3.02 -26.17 1.00
N ARG A 32 -3.42 -24.89 0.94
CA ARG A 32 -3.72 -24.07 2.11
C ARG A 32 -4.95 -24.53 2.90
N ASP A 33 -5.89 -25.21 2.26
CA ASP A 33 -7.06 -25.77 2.94
C ASP A 33 -6.66 -26.94 3.85
N TRP A 34 -5.60 -27.67 3.49
CA TRP A 34 -4.99 -28.75 4.29
C TRP A 34 -4.01 -28.22 5.35
N TRP A 35 -3.22 -27.20 4.99
CA TRP A 35 -2.20 -26.60 5.85
C TRP A 35 -2.38 -25.08 5.93
N PRO A 36 -3.28 -24.59 6.81
CA PRO A 36 -3.60 -23.16 6.91
C PRO A 36 -2.40 -22.26 7.29
N HIS A 37 -1.40 -22.82 7.96
CA HIS A 37 -0.18 -22.10 8.38
C HIS A 37 1.01 -22.34 7.42
N ARG A 38 0.77 -22.91 6.24
CA ARG A 38 1.82 -23.08 5.22
C ARG A 38 2.31 -21.70 4.76
N LEU A 39 3.63 -21.54 4.64
CA LEU A 39 4.22 -20.35 4.05
C LEU A 39 3.68 -20.16 2.63
N ASP A 40 3.20 -18.96 2.34
CA ASP A 40 2.66 -18.62 1.03
C ASP A 40 3.67 -17.84 0.22
N LEU A 41 3.98 -18.34 -0.97
CA LEU A 41 4.88 -17.68 -1.91
C LEU A 41 4.12 -17.08 -3.10
N ALA A 42 2.79 -17.15 -3.12
CA ALA A 42 1.98 -16.58 -4.19
C ALA A 42 2.23 -15.07 -4.40
N PRO A 43 2.44 -14.23 -3.35
CA PRO A 43 2.75 -12.82 -3.54
C PRO A 43 4.01 -12.56 -4.39
N LEU A 44 4.98 -13.48 -4.39
CA LEU A 44 6.23 -13.35 -5.14
C LEU A 44 6.15 -13.87 -6.58
N ARG A 45 5.03 -14.50 -6.96
CA ARG A 45 4.87 -15.15 -8.28
C ARG A 45 4.09 -14.32 -9.27
N ARG A 46 3.44 -13.27 -8.80
CA ARG A 46 2.64 -12.41 -9.64
C ARG A 46 3.60 -11.66 -10.55
N PRO A 47 3.60 -11.92 -11.87
CA PRO A 47 4.23 -10.97 -12.76
C PRO A 47 3.43 -9.68 -12.55
N HIS A 48 4.00 -8.65 -11.93
CA HIS A 48 3.37 -7.33 -11.95
C HIS A 48 3.25 -6.99 -13.43
N PRO A 49 2.06 -7.04 -14.04
CA PRO A 49 1.95 -6.78 -15.46
C PRO A 49 2.14 -5.29 -15.59
N ARG A 50 3.38 -4.86 -15.82
CA ARG A 50 3.68 -3.45 -16.02
C ARG A 50 3.48 -3.17 -17.48
N ASP A 51 2.47 -2.36 -17.74
CA ASP A 51 2.31 -1.69 -19.02
C ASP A 51 3.32 -0.55 -19.08
N ASP A 52 4.61 -0.90 -19.29
CA ASP A 52 5.72 0.06 -19.29
C ASP A 52 5.55 1.13 -20.40
N ASP A 53 4.78 0.82 -21.44
CA ASP A 53 4.43 1.75 -22.53
C ASP A 53 3.29 2.72 -22.14
N TYR A 54 2.61 2.53 -21.01
CA TYR A 54 1.47 3.34 -20.60
C TYR A 54 1.79 4.83 -20.54
N PRO A 55 2.92 5.29 -19.95
CA PRO A 55 3.28 6.71 -19.93
C PRO A 55 3.31 7.34 -21.32
N SER A 56 3.93 6.66 -22.29
CA SER A 56 4.01 7.12 -23.67
C SER A 56 2.64 7.20 -24.34
N ARG A 57 1.71 6.28 -24.03
CA ARG A 57 0.35 6.30 -24.59
C ARG A 57 -0.53 7.35 -23.92
N PHE A 58 -0.43 7.50 -22.60
CA PHE A 58 -1.17 8.50 -21.85
C PHE A 58 -0.79 9.92 -22.28
N ALA A 59 0.49 10.17 -22.59
CA ALA A 59 0.95 11.46 -23.09
C ALA A 59 0.29 11.91 -24.41
N THR A 60 -0.40 11.00 -25.13
CA THR A 60 -1.14 11.33 -26.36
C THR A 60 -2.61 11.69 -26.12
N VAL A 61 -3.11 11.55 -24.89
CA VAL A 61 -4.50 11.84 -24.55
C VAL A 61 -4.71 13.36 -24.48
N ASP A 62 -5.68 13.86 -25.25
CA ASP A 62 -6.19 15.23 -25.09
C ASP A 62 -7.06 15.30 -23.83
N LEU A 63 -6.54 15.91 -22.76
CA LEU A 63 -7.25 16.01 -21.49
C LEU A 63 -8.46 16.96 -21.54
N ASP A 64 -8.48 17.93 -22.46
CA ASP A 64 -9.64 18.81 -22.66
C ASP A 64 -10.77 18.07 -23.38
N GLU A 65 -10.43 17.17 -24.33
CA GLU A 65 -11.40 16.25 -24.93
C GLU A 65 -11.91 15.24 -23.92
N LEU A 66 -11.03 14.66 -23.11
CA LEU A 66 -11.41 13.72 -22.06
C LEU A 66 -12.33 14.38 -21.03
N ALA A 67 -12.03 15.62 -20.61
CA ALA A 67 -12.88 16.40 -19.72
C ALA A 67 -14.31 16.54 -20.28
N ARG A 68 -14.44 16.93 -21.55
CA ARG A 68 -15.75 17.07 -22.22
C ARG A 68 -16.53 15.77 -22.27
N ASP A 69 -15.87 14.66 -22.60
CA ASP A 69 -16.55 13.35 -22.65
C ASP A 69 -17.00 12.88 -21.26
N VAL A 70 -16.20 13.14 -20.23
CA VAL A 70 -16.56 12.82 -18.84
C VAL A 70 -17.71 13.71 -18.36
N ASP A 71 -17.67 15.01 -18.63
CA ASP A 71 -18.75 15.95 -18.25
C ASP A 71 -20.08 15.58 -18.92
N GLU A 72 -20.04 15.09 -20.16
CA GLU A 72 -21.23 14.55 -20.84
C GLU A 72 -21.79 13.34 -20.08
N VAL A 73 -20.94 12.41 -19.64
CA VAL A 73 -21.38 11.28 -18.78
C VAL A 73 -22.00 11.80 -17.49
N LEU A 74 -21.38 12.78 -16.83
CA LEU A 74 -21.85 13.30 -15.53
C LEU A 74 -23.25 13.92 -15.61
N THR A 75 -23.65 14.45 -16.77
CA THR A 75 -24.92 15.17 -16.96
C THR A 75 -25.95 14.40 -17.81
N THR A 76 -25.60 13.20 -18.30
CA THR A 76 -26.50 12.37 -19.12
C THR A 76 -27.05 11.19 -18.33
N SER A 77 -28.15 11.43 -17.61
CA SER A 77 -28.86 10.40 -16.84
C SER A 77 -29.24 9.19 -17.70
N GLN A 78 -29.08 7.99 -17.13
CA GLN A 78 -29.37 6.71 -17.75
C GLN A 78 -30.56 6.04 -17.08
N ASP A 79 -31.48 5.48 -17.85
CA ASP A 79 -32.69 4.81 -17.32
C ASP A 79 -32.37 3.65 -16.38
N TRP A 80 -31.26 2.93 -16.63
CA TRP A 80 -30.83 1.80 -15.82
C TRP A 80 -30.17 2.21 -14.49
N TRP A 81 -29.85 3.50 -14.32
CA TRP A 81 -29.36 4.07 -13.06
C TRP A 81 -29.58 5.59 -13.02
N PRO A 82 -30.80 6.09 -12.77
CA PRO A 82 -31.11 7.52 -12.88
C PRO A 82 -30.22 8.40 -11.99
N ALA A 83 -29.77 9.54 -12.51
CA ALA A 83 -28.93 10.48 -11.78
C ALA A 83 -29.74 11.31 -10.77
N ASP A 84 -29.30 11.36 -9.52
CA ASP A 84 -29.84 12.28 -8.52
C ASP A 84 -29.66 13.74 -8.99
N SER A 85 -30.74 14.53 -8.94
CA SER A 85 -30.73 15.94 -9.38
C SER A 85 -30.21 16.13 -10.82
N GLY A 86 -30.29 15.08 -11.66
CA GLY A 86 -29.78 15.10 -13.03
C GLY A 86 -28.25 15.13 -13.16
N HIS A 87 -27.49 14.84 -12.10
CA HIS A 87 -26.03 14.93 -12.10
C HIS A 87 -25.35 13.76 -11.35
N TYR A 88 -24.49 12.99 -12.01
CA TYR A 88 -23.75 11.89 -11.39
C TYR A 88 -22.51 12.32 -10.60
N GLY A 89 -22.16 13.61 -10.63
CA GLY A 89 -20.98 14.17 -9.94
C GLY A 89 -20.78 13.62 -8.52
N PRO A 90 -21.76 13.72 -7.60
CA PRO A 90 -21.57 13.22 -6.24
C PRO A 90 -21.30 11.71 -6.15
N LEU A 91 -21.93 10.91 -7.02
CA LEU A 91 -21.71 9.46 -7.08
C LEU A 91 -20.31 9.11 -7.61
N VAL A 92 -19.84 9.82 -8.63
CA VAL A 92 -18.50 9.64 -9.21
C VAL A 92 -17.42 10.16 -8.27
N LEU A 93 -17.69 11.25 -7.55
CA LEU A 93 -16.82 11.76 -6.49
C LEU A 93 -16.64 10.71 -5.37
N ARG A 94 -17.74 10.12 -4.89
CA ARG A 94 -17.68 8.99 -3.94
C ARG A 94 -16.88 7.82 -4.51
N MET A 95 -17.05 7.48 -5.78
CA MET A 95 -16.27 6.39 -6.41
C MET A 95 -14.76 6.67 -6.33
N ALA A 96 -14.33 7.88 -6.67
CA ALA A 96 -12.92 8.28 -6.62
C ALA A 96 -12.39 8.33 -5.17
N TRP A 97 -13.17 8.89 -4.23
CA TRP A 97 -12.88 8.85 -2.78
C TRP A 97 -12.64 7.42 -2.30
N HIS A 98 -13.57 6.50 -2.58
CA HIS A 98 -13.46 5.09 -2.17
C HIS A 98 -12.34 4.34 -2.88
N ALA A 99 -11.96 4.75 -4.09
CA ALA A 99 -10.84 4.13 -4.79
C ALA A 99 -9.53 4.45 -4.07
N ALA A 100 -9.30 5.73 -3.77
CA ALA A 100 -8.10 6.19 -3.06
C ALA A 100 -8.12 5.85 -1.55
N GLY A 101 -9.29 5.86 -0.93
CA GLY A 101 -9.46 5.71 0.51
C GLY A 101 -9.22 4.31 1.07
N THR A 102 -8.76 3.37 0.26
CA THR A 102 -8.29 2.06 0.78
C THR A 102 -6.81 2.07 1.13
N TYR A 103 -6.09 3.15 0.80
CA TYR A 103 -4.66 3.31 1.05
C TYR A 103 -4.31 3.23 2.53
N ARG A 104 -3.18 2.61 2.88
CA ARG A 104 -2.67 2.57 4.26
C ARG A 104 -1.19 2.84 4.29
N ALA A 105 -0.78 3.84 5.06
CA ALA A 105 0.61 4.27 5.18
C ALA A 105 1.53 3.15 5.72
N GLY A 106 1.01 2.24 6.55
CA GLY A 106 1.81 1.19 7.20
C GLY A 106 2.52 0.24 6.22
N ASP A 107 1.90 -0.09 5.09
CA ASP A 107 2.52 -0.94 4.05
C ASP A 107 2.34 -0.42 2.62
N GLY A 108 1.75 0.77 2.47
CA GLY A 108 1.52 1.43 1.18
C GLY A 108 0.48 0.75 0.30
N ARG A 109 -0.18 -0.32 0.78
CA ARG A 109 -1.19 -1.06 0.01
C ARG A 109 -2.54 -0.36 0.00
N GLY A 110 -3.39 -0.79 -0.92
CA GLY A 110 -4.64 -0.11 -1.25
C GLY A 110 -4.38 1.11 -2.12
N GLY A 111 -5.36 2.01 -2.17
CA GLY A 111 -5.31 3.21 -2.98
C GLY A 111 -5.80 3.02 -4.42
N ALA A 112 -5.65 4.09 -5.20
CA ALA A 112 -6.16 4.21 -6.55
C ALA A 112 -5.14 3.83 -7.64
N ALA A 113 -3.86 3.68 -7.33
CA ALA A 113 -2.76 3.52 -8.29
C ALA A 113 -2.93 2.37 -9.29
N ALA A 114 -3.71 1.35 -8.95
CA ALA A 114 -3.98 0.20 -9.84
C ALA A 114 -5.48 0.02 -10.15
N GLY A 115 -6.35 0.90 -9.64
CA GLY A 115 -7.79 0.81 -9.85
C GLY A 115 -8.40 -0.49 -9.30
N MET A 116 -7.93 -0.93 -8.12
CA MET A 116 -8.31 -2.21 -7.49
C MET A 116 -9.78 -2.30 -7.10
N GLN A 117 -10.48 -1.16 -7.01
CA GLN A 117 -11.93 -1.11 -6.77
C GLN A 117 -12.76 -1.88 -7.83
N ARG A 118 -12.16 -2.23 -8.98
CA ARG A 118 -12.79 -3.07 -10.02
C ARG A 118 -12.80 -4.55 -9.69
N PHE A 119 -11.89 -5.02 -8.85
CA PHE A 119 -11.68 -6.44 -8.58
C PHE A 119 -12.09 -6.81 -7.15
N ALA A 120 -12.26 -8.11 -6.91
CA ALA A 120 -12.49 -8.65 -5.59
C ALA A 120 -11.25 -8.41 -4.68
N PRO A 121 -11.43 -8.19 -3.36
CA PRO A 121 -12.72 -8.12 -2.67
C PRO A 121 -13.36 -6.72 -2.77
N LEU A 122 -12.61 -5.69 -3.18
CA LEU A 122 -13.03 -4.29 -3.08
C LEU A 122 -14.29 -3.99 -3.87
N ASN A 123 -14.47 -4.57 -5.06
CA ASN A 123 -15.66 -4.37 -5.89
C ASN A 123 -16.97 -4.79 -5.21
N SER A 124 -16.88 -5.58 -4.12
CA SER A 124 -17.97 -6.22 -3.41
C SER A 124 -18.02 -5.89 -1.93
N TRP A 125 -17.14 -4.98 -1.46
CA TRP A 125 -17.25 -4.44 -0.11
C TRP A 125 -18.61 -3.76 0.10
N PRO A 126 -19.25 -3.93 1.28
CA PRO A 126 -20.49 -3.25 1.61
C PRO A 126 -20.41 -1.73 1.41
N ASP A 127 -19.27 -1.12 1.77
CA ASP A 127 -19.07 0.31 1.63
C ASP A 127 -18.86 0.74 0.17
N ASN A 128 -18.55 -0.19 -0.73
CA ASN A 128 -18.50 0.03 -2.18
C ASN A 128 -19.81 -0.31 -2.89
N ARG A 129 -20.90 -0.53 -2.13
CA ARG A 129 -22.23 -0.76 -2.68
C ARG A 129 -22.60 0.34 -3.67
N ASN A 130 -23.11 -0.11 -4.82
CA ASN A 130 -23.47 0.69 -6.00
C ASN A 130 -22.32 1.42 -6.72
N LEU A 131 -21.05 1.24 -6.32
CA LEU A 131 -19.92 1.80 -7.08
C LEU A 131 -19.58 1.01 -8.35
N ASP A 132 -20.20 -0.15 -8.55
CA ASP A 132 -20.25 -0.84 -9.85
C ASP A 132 -20.94 0.01 -10.94
N LYS A 133 -21.90 0.86 -10.57
CA LYS A 133 -22.68 1.71 -11.49
C LYS A 133 -21.86 2.86 -12.08
N PRO A 134 -21.18 3.75 -11.32
CA PRO A 134 -20.37 4.82 -11.90
C PRO A 134 -19.22 4.29 -12.76
N ARG A 135 -18.60 3.16 -12.40
CA ARG A 135 -17.62 2.49 -13.26
C ARG A 135 -18.24 2.05 -14.59
N ARG A 136 -19.47 1.54 -14.58
CA ARG A 136 -20.21 1.19 -15.79
C ARG A 136 -20.63 2.41 -16.60
N LEU A 137 -21.02 3.53 -15.96
CA LEU A 137 -21.34 4.79 -16.62
C LEU A 137 -20.14 5.35 -17.41
N LEU A 138 -18.92 5.17 -16.89
CA LEU A 138 -17.68 5.61 -17.53
C LEU A 138 -17.18 4.67 -18.66
N TRP A 139 -17.85 3.54 -18.90
CA TRP A 139 -17.46 2.60 -19.96
C TRP A 139 -17.37 3.22 -21.37
N PRO A 140 -18.31 4.06 -21.83
CA PRO A 140 -18.20 4.70 -23.15
C PRO A 140 -16.91 5.53 -23.31
N VAL A 141 -16.49 6.23 -22.25
CA VAL A 141 -15.23 6.98 -22.21
C VAL A 141 -14.05 6.02 -22.27
N LYS A 142 -13.99 5.01 -21.39
CA LYS A 142 -12.91 4.00 -21.43
C LYS A 142 -12.79 3.34 -22.81
N ARG A 143 -13.91 3.03 -23.44
CA ARG A 143 -13.96 2.42 -24.78
C ARG A 143 -13.41 3.35 -25.85
N LYS A 144 -13.68 4.67 -25.78
CA LYS A 144 -13.18 5.68 -26.72
C LYS A 144 -11.65 5.81 -26.66
N TYR A 145 -11.09 5.91 -25.45
CA TYR A 145 -9.64 6.12 -25.26
C TYR A 145 -8.81 4.83 -25.21
N GLY A 146 -9.45 3.67 -25.03
CA GLY A 146 -8.81 2.37 -25.13
C GLY A 146 -7.60 2.22 -24.21
N ARG A 147 -6.46 1.83 -24.78
CA ARG A 147 -5.20 1.60 -24.05
C ARG A 147 -4.43 2.87 -23.67
N CYS A 148 -4.86 4.04 -24.14
CA CYS A 148 -4.22 5.32 -23.81
C CYS A 148 -4.70 5.85 -22.46
N LEU A 149 -5.82 5.35 -21.95
CA LEU A 149 -6.37 5.73 -20.65
C LEU A 149 -6.67 4.48 -19.84
N SER A 150 -5.98 4.29 -18.72
CA SER A 150 -6.25 3.20 -17.79
C SER A 150 -7.55 3.45 -17.03
N TRP A 151 -8.15 2.40 -16.47
CA TRP A 151 -9.27 2.57 -15.56
C TRP A 151 -8.89 3.35 -14.29
N ALA A 152 -7.66 3.17 -13.81
CA ALA A 152 -7.18 3.84 -12.60
C ALA A 152 -7.16 5.37 -12.79
N ASP A 153 -6.57 5.84 -13.90
CA ASP A 153 -6.57 7.27 -14.22
C ASP A 153 -7.98 7.80 -14.53
N LEU A 154 -8.81 7.05 -15.27
CA LEU A 154 -10.17 7.47 -15.58
C LEU A 154 -11.05 7.65 -14.33
N MET A 155 -10.97 6.74 -13.35
CA MET A 155 -11.77 6.85 -12.13
C MET A 155 -11.42 8.10 -11.32
N ILE A 156 -10.14 8.42 -11.20
CA ILE A 156 -9.68 9.61 -10.48
C ILE A 156 -9.94 10.89 -11.27
N PHE A 157 -9.65 10.90 -12.57
CA PHE A 157 -9.94 12.03 -13.44
C PHE A 157 -11.44 12.38 -13.42
N ALA A 158 -12.31 11.37 -13.44
CA ALA A 158 -13.75 11.58 -13.34
C ALA A 158 -14.17 12.16 -11.98
N GLY A 159 -13.49 11.80 -10.88
CA GLY A 159 -13.67 12.43 -9.57
C GLY A 159 -13.28 13.92 -9.58
N ASN A 160 -12.15 14.28 -10.18
CA ASN A 160 -11.77 15.69 -10.38
C ASN A 160 -12.80 16.46 -11.21
N ARG A 161 -13.23 15.87 -12.33
CA ARG A 161 -14.28 16.48 -13.18
C ARG A 161 -15.61 16.61 -12.46
N ALA A 162 -15.96 15.69 -11.57
CA ALA A 162 -17.15 15.84 -10.73
C ALA A 162 -17.06 17.09 -9.83
N LEU A 163 -15.92 17.35 -9.20
CA LEU A 163 -15.72 18.57 -8.41
C LEU A 163 -15.81 19.85 -9.26
N GLU A 164 -15.13 19.84 -10.41
CA GLU A 164 -15.04 21.01 -11.31
C GLU A 164 -16.37 21.34 -11.98
N SER A 165 -17.12 20.33 -12.42
CA SER A 165 -18.47 20.50 -12.99
C SER A 165 -19.48 21.02 -11.96
N MET A 166 -19.28 20.75 -10.67
CA MET A 166 -20.09 21.26 -9.58
C MET A 166 -19.57 22.59 -9.00
N GLY A 167 -18.49 23.16 -9.55
CA GLY A 167 -18.06 24.53 -9.26
C GLY A 167 -16.86 24.69 -8.31
N LEU A 168 -16.18 23.60 -7.92
CA LEU A 168 -14.91 23.68 -7.19
C LEU A 168 -13.72 23.59 -8.17
N THR A 169 -12.77 24.52 -8.08
CA THR A 169 -11.50 24.38 -8.79
C THR A 169 -10.58 23.39 -8.08
N THR A 170 -10.13 22.33 -8.76
CA THR A 170 -9.16 21.40 -8.17
C THR A 170 -7.73 21.96 -8.22
N LEU A 171 -6.83 21.43 -7.39
CA LEU A 171 -5.42 21.84 -7.41
C LEU A 171 -4.70 21.40 -8.70
N GLY A 172 -5.15 20.29 -9.29
CA GLY A 172 -4.55 19.68 -10.48
C GLY A 172 -4.86 18.18 -10.56
N PHE A 173 -4.27 17.53 -11.55
CA PHE A 173 -4.40 16.10 -11.82
C PHE A 173 -3.12 15.55 -12.45
N ALA A 174 -2.72 14.35 -12.04
CA ALA A 174 -1.70 13.57 -12.73
C ALA A 174 -2.26 12.23 -13.18
N GLY A 175 -2.00 11.88 -14.45
CA GLY A 175 -2.08 10.50 -14.91
C GLY A 175 -0.79 9.73 -14.66
N GLY A 176 -0.74 8.48 -15.10
CA GLY A 176 0.43 7.60 -14.94
C GLY A 176 0.17 6.35 -14.09
N ARG A 177 -1.10 6.05 -13.80
CA ARG A 177 -1.51 4.81 -13.12
C ARG A 177 -1.71 3.70 -14.17
N PRO A 178 -0.78 2.73 -14.31
CA PRO A 178 -0.89 1.70 -15.35
C PRO A 178 -2.10 0.79 -15.11
N GLU A 179 -2.63 0.23 -16.20
CA GLU A 179 -3.73 -0.74 -16.13
C GLU A 179 -3.24 -2.07 -15.52
N VAL A 180 -4.09 -2.71 -14.74
CA VAL A 180 -3.88 -4.08 -14.23
C VAL A 180 -5.10 -4.95 -14.57
N TRP A 181 -4.91 -6.26 -14.55
CA TRP A 181 -5.92 -7.25 -14.97
C TRP A 181 -6.25 -8.31 -13.91
N GLU A 182 -5.71 -8.19 -12.71
CA GLU A 182 -6.00 -9.07 -11.58
C GLU A 182 -5.98 -8.29 -10.25
N PRO A 183 -6.72 -8.75 -9.22
CA PRO A 183 -6.65 -8.17 -7.88
C PRO A 183 -5.29 -8.39 -7.23
N ASP A 184 -4.90 -7.51 -6.30
CA ASP A 184 -3.78 -7.76 -5.39
C ASP A 184 -4.14 -8.75 -4.25
N ASP A 185 -3.15 -9.09 -3.40
CA ASP A 185 -3.32 -9.97 -2.23
C ASP A 185 -3.27 -9.18 -0.93
N THR A 186 -4.01 -8.07 -0.84
CA THR A 186 -3.93 -7.23 0.35
C THR A 186 -4.63 -7.88 1.55
N TYR A 187 -3.94 -7.91 2.69
CA TYR A 187 -4.53 -8.32 3.97
C TYR A 187 -5.43 -7.20 4.53
N TRP A 188 -6.75 -7.39 4.39
CA TRP A 188 -7.77 -6.44 4.84
C TRP A 188 -8.27 -6.64 6.28
N GLY A 189 -7.80 -7.68 6.97
CA GLY A 189 -8.17 -7.98 8.35
C GLY A 189 -8.45 -9.47 8.59
N PRO A 190 -8.54 -9.89 9.86
CA PRO A 190 -8.70 -11.29 10.24
C PRO A 190 -10.15 -11.78 10.14
N GLU A 191 -11.11 -10.89 9.89
CA GLU A 191 -12.53 -11.19 9.92
C GLU A 191 -12.96 -12.07 8.74
N ARG A 192 -13.98 -12.90 8.99
CA ARG A 192 -14.61 -13.77 7.99
C ARG A 192 -16.04 -13.34 7.65
N LYS A 193 -16.46 -12.18 8.15
CA LYS A 193 -17.80 -11.60 7.94
C LYS A 193 -17.66 -10.11 7.66
N TRP A 194 -18.41 -9.63 6.68
CA TRP A 194 -18.54 -8.20 6.39
C TRP A 194 -19.08 -7.44 7.61
N LEU A 195 -18.61 -6.20 7.79
CA LEU A 195 -18.99 -5.27 8.85
C LEU A 195 -18.75 -5.79 10.28
N SER A 196 -17.87 -6.79 10.43
CA SER A 196 -17.44 -7.24 11.75
C SER A 196 -16.07 -6.69 12.11
N GLU A 197 -15.81 -6.62 13.42
CA GLU A 197 -14.55 -6.17 14.00
C GLU A 197 -13.89 -7.29 14.83
N ARG A 198 -12.62 -7.59 14.54
CA ARG A 198 -11.70 -8.41 15.35
C ARG A 198 -10.27 -7.89 15.19
N ARG A 199 -10.12 -6.58 15.31
CA ARG A 199 -8.94 -5.84 14.85
C ARG A 199 -8.49 -4.75 15.80
N TYR A 200 -8.89 -4.86 17.06
CA TYR A 200 -8.55 -3.89 18.09
C TYR A 200 -7.88 -4.58 19.26
N THR A 201 -6.90 -3.90 19.83
CA THR A 201 -6.26 -4.28 21.09
C THR A 201 -6.33 -3.13 22.11
N GLY A 202 -6.07 -3.44 23.38
CA GLY A 202 -6.02 -2.43 24.44
C GLY A 202 -7.27 -1.54 24.54
N LEU A 203 -7.06 -0.22 24.54
CA LEU A 203 -8.11 0.81 24.60
C LEU A 203 -8.66 1.18 23.21
N HIS A 204 -8.94 0.18 22.38
CA HIS A 204 -9.45 0.34 21.00
C HIS A 204 -8.39 0.88 20.02
N GLU A 205 -7.15 0.43 20.19
CA GLU A 205 -6.07 0.67 19.23
C GLU A 205 -6.20 -0.30 18.07
N LEU A 206 -6.33 0.21 16.85
CA LEU A 206 -6.49 -0.62 15.65
C LEU A 206 -5.23 -1.44 15.38
N ASP A 207 -5.36 -2.69 14.96
CA ASP A 207 -4.20 -3.54 14.67
C ASP A 207 -3.49 -3.04 13.41
N GLU A 208 -2.16 -2.93 13.44
CA GLU A 208 -1.37 -2.61 12.24
C GLU A 208 -1.30 -3.83 11.29
N PRO A 209 -1.36 -3.63 9.96
CA PRO A 209 -1.34 -2.36 9.23
C PRO A 209 -2.73 -1.82 8.85
N LEU A 210 -3.82 -2.25 9.51
CA LEU A 210 -5.20 -1.94 9.10
C LEU A 210 -5.50 -0.44 9.20
N GLY A 211 -6.28 0.07 8.25
CA GLY A 211 -6.66 1.49 8.14
C GLY A 211 -8.16 1.78 8.31
N ALA A 212 -8.98 0.74 8.53
CA ALA A 212 -10.44 0.86 8.66
C ALA A 212 -10.94 0.17 9.94
N SER A 213 -12.02 0.67 10.53
CA SER A 213 -12.58 0.19 11.80
C SER A 213 -13.31 -1.17 11.70
N GLU A 214 -13.89 -1.49 10.56
CA GLU A 214 -14.56 -2.77 10.32
C GLU A 214 -14.19 -3.37 8.96
N MET A 215 -14.40 -4.67 8.80
CA MET A 215 -14.15 -5.37 7.54
C MET A 215 -15.14 -4.91 6.46
N GLY A 216 -14.62 -4.37 5.36
CA GLY A 216 -15.44 -3.95 4.24
C GLY A 216 -15.89 -2.49 4.27
N LEU A 217 -15.41 -1.69 5.23
CA LEU A 217 -15.51 -0.23 5.24
C LEU A 217 -14.23 0.43 4.76
N ILE A 218 -14.34 1.63 4.20
CA ILE A 218 -13.20 2.44 3.78
C ILE A 218 -12.47 3.00 5.02
N TYR A 219 -13.18 3.67 5.93
CA TYR A 219 -12.60 4.27 7.14
C TYR A 219 -13.33 3.83 8.42
N VAL A 220 -14.54 4.34 8.63
CA VAL A 220 -15.30 4.22 9.89
C VAL A 220 -16.77 3.89 9.67
N ASP A 221 -17.45 3.30 10.66
CA ASP A 221 -18.91 3.14 10.66
C ASP A 221 -19.58 4.53 10.68
N PRO A 222 -20.40 4.90 9.66
CA PRO A 222 -21.09 6.18 9.62
C PRO A 222 -22.07 6.40 10.78
N GLN A 223 -22.54 5.32 11.44
CA GLN A 223 -23.40 5.40 12.62
C GLN A 223 -22.61 5.65 13.91
N GLY A 224 -21.27 5.53 13.88
CA GLY A 224 -20.39 5.57 15.03
C GLY A 224 -19.95 4.18 15.51
N PRO A 225 -18.91 4.09 16.36
CA PRO A 225 -18.21 2.83 16.63
C PRO A 225 -19.12 1.78 17.24
N ALA A 226 -19.10 0.55 16.69
CA ALA A 226 -20.00 -0.54 17.08
C ALA A 226 -21.49 -0.15 17.04
N THR A 227 -21.87 0.68 16.05
CA THR A 227 -23.24 1.19 15.86
C THR A 227 -23.75 1.99 17.07
N ASN A 228 -22.84 2.64 17.80
CA ASN A 228 -23.16 3.59 18.87
C ASN A 228 -23.09 5.03 18.31
N PRO A 229 -24.21 5.78 18.28
CA PRO A 229 -24.25 7.15 17.76
C PRO A 229 -23.63 8.16 18.74
N ASP A 230 -22.34 7.98 19.06
CA ASP A 230 -21.54 8.89 19.85
C ASP A 230 -20.53 9.62 18.95
N PRO A 231 -20.76 10.92 18.66
CA PRO A 231 -19.87 11.72 17.83
C PRO A 231 -18.44 11.82 18.35
N LYS A 232 -18.21 11.76 19.67
CA LYS A 232 -16.86 11.85 20.24
C LYS A 232 -16.07 10.56 20.05
N LEU A 233 -16.73 9.41 20.19
CA LEU A 233 -16.12 8.12 19.88
C LEU A 233 -15.84 8.01 18.38
N SER A 234 -16.77 8.48 17.55
CA SER A 234 -16.56 8.56 16.10
C SER A 234 -15.35 9.42 15.73
N ALA A 235 -15.17 10.59 16.37
CA ALA A 235 -14.01 11.46 16.13
C ALA A 235 -12.66 10.77 16.42
N ARG A 236 -12.60 9.93 17.47
CA ARG A 236 -11.39 9.14 17.79
C ARG A 236 -11.05 8.21 16.63
N ASP A 237 -12.03 7.47 16.12
CA ASP A 237 -11.81 6.48 15.07
C ASP A 237 -11.55 7.14 13.72
N ILE A 238 -12.22 8.25 13.42
CA ILE A 238 -11.91 9.11 12.26
C ILE A 238 -10.44 9.53 12.32
N ARG A 239 -9.99 10.13 13.42
CA ARG A 239 -8.60 10.58 13.56
C ARG A 239 -7.60 9.43 13.42
N GLN A 240 -7.88 8.28 14.02
CA GLN A 240 -6.99 7.12 13.95
C GLN A 240 -6.89 6.55 12.53
N THR A 241 -8.02 6.36 11.86
CA THR A 241 -8.09 5.76 10.52
C THR A 241 -7.50 6.71 9.47
N PHE A 242 -7.87 7.99 9.47
CA PHE A 242 -7.32 8.98 8.54
C PHE A 242 -5.81 9.18 8.72
N ARG A 243 -5.30 9.21 9.96
CA ARG A 243 -3.85 9.25 10.21
C ARG A 243 -3.12 8.04 9.61
N ARG A 244 -3.72 6.86 9.68
CA ARG A 244 -3.18 5.65 9.04
C ARG A 244 -3.26 5.68 7.52
N MET A 245 -4.03 6.60 6.96
CA MET A 245 -4.07 6.90 5.52
C MET A 245 -3.27 8.17 5.17
N ALA A 246 -2.35 8.58 6.05
CA ALA A 246 -1.46 9.73 5.89
C ALA A 246 -2.18 11.10 5.81
N LEU A 247 -3.38 11.21 6.41
CA LEU A 247 -4.14 12.44 6.49
C LEU A 247 -4.10 13.00 7.92
N ASP A 248 -3.76 14.28 8.06
CA ASP A 248 -3.80 14.97 9.34
C ASP A 248 -5.21 15.49 9.69
N ASP A 249 -5.38 16.10 10.86
CA ASP A 249 -6.69 16.60 11.31
C ASP A 249 -7.26 17.67 10.36
N ALA A 250 -6.44 18.57 9.80
CA ALA A 250 -6.91 19.64 8.93
C ALA A 250 -7.33 19.13 7.56
N GLU A 251 -6.56 18.18 7.01
CA GLU A 251 -6.88 17.45 5.79
C GLU A 251 -8.14 16.59 5.97
N THR A 252 -8.29 15.95 7.14
CA THR A 252 -9.45 15.12 7.48
C THR A 252 -10.73 15.94 7.53
N VAL A 253 -10.75 17.06 8.27
CA VAL A 253 -11.93 17.95 8.32
C VAL A 253 -12.24 18.49 6.92
N ALA A 254 -11.21 18.91 6.16
CA ALA A 254 -11.41 19.41 4.81
C ALA A 254 -12.07 18.35 3.92
N LEU A 255 -11.54 17.13 3.87
CA LEU A 255 -12.05 16.04 3.03
C LEU A 255 -13.48 15.62 3.38
N ILE A 256 -13.80 15.45 4.67
CA ILE A 256 -15.15 15.07 5.09
C ILE A 256 -16.13 16.19 4.74
N ALA A 257 -15.84 17.42 5.16
CA ALA A 257 -16.73 18.55 4.93
C ALA A 257 -16.91 18.84 3.43
N GLY A 258 -15.82 18.84 2.66
CA GLY A 258 -15.86 19.14 1.24
C GLY A 258 -16.47 18.02 0.40
N GLY A 259 -16.31 16.77 0.82
CA GLY A 259 -16.98 15.63 0.20
C GLY A 259 -18.49 15.66 0.44
N HIS A 260 -18.91 15.90 1.68
CA HIS A 260 -20.32 15.96 2.08
C HIS A 260 -21.03 17.29 1.75
N THR A 261 -20.33 18.28 1.19
CA THR A 261 -20.96 19.39 0.46
C THR A 261 -21.84 18.88 -0.70
N PHE A 262 -21.51 17.70 -1.24
CA PHE A 262 -22.18 17.12 -2.40
C PHE A 262 -23.02 15.88 -2.07
N GLY A 263 -24.09 15.71 -2.83
CA GLY A 263 -24.86 14.47 -2.90
C GLY A 263 -25.77 14.22 -1.71
N ARG A 264 -26.04 12.93 -1.50
CA ARG A 264 -26.99 12.43 -0.52
C ARG A 264 -26.68 10.98 -0.15
N MET A 265 -27.37 10.49 0.87
CA MET A 265 -27.40 9.08 1.27
C MET A 265 -28.69 8.41 0.80
N HIS A 266 -28.59 7.10 0.50
CA HIS A 266 -29.68 6.29 -0.04
C HIS A 266 -30.05 5.13 0.90
N GLY A 267 -31.19 5.25 1.57
CA GLY A 267 -31.67 4.26 2.53
C GLY A 267 -33.18 4.25 2.75
N PRO A 268 -34.02 4.22 1.69
CA PRO A 268 -35.47 4.09 1.86
C PRO A 268 -35.88 2.75 2.50
N ALA A 269 -34.99 1.74 2.51
CA ALA A 269 -35.18 0.46 3.17
C ALA A 269 -33.85 -0.18 3.59
N ASP A 270 -33.91 -1.21 4.44
CA ASP A 270 -32.74 -1.96 4.92
C ASP A 270 -32.06 -2.73 3.77
N PRO A 271 -30.79 -2.42 3.45
CA PRO A 271 -30.05 -3.14 2.41
C PRO A 271 -29.86 -4.63 2.70
N MET A 272 -29.82 -5.06 3.96
CA MET A 272 -29.63 -6.47 4.30
C MET A 272 -30.85 -7.32 3.96
N VAL A 273 -32.02 -6.70 3.85
CA VAL A 273 -33.28 -7.36 3.50
C VAL A 273 -33.64 -7.14 2.04
N THR A 274 -33.28 -5.97 1.50
CA THR A 274 -33.79 -5.51 0.19
C THR A 274 -32.76 -5.50 -0.93
N ALA A 275 -31.45 -5.51 -0.65
CA ALA A 275 -30.45 -5.56 -1.71
C ALA A 275 -30.15 -7.00 -2.13
N GLY A 276 -30.05 -7.24 -3.43
CA GLY A 276 -29.51 -8.48 -3.98
C GLY A 276 -28.02 -8.66 -3.69
N PRO A 277 -27.44 -9.80 -4.07
CA PRO A 277 -26.04 -10.11 -3.78
C PRO A 277 -25.05 -9.09 -4.37
N GLU A 278 -23.92 -8.92 -3.70
CA GLU A 278 -22.75 -8.18 -4.17
C GLU A 278 -22.20 -8.72 -5.50
N PRO A 279 -21.41 -7.94 -6.28
CA PRO A 279 -20.96 -8.33 -7.62
C PRO A 279 -20.35 -9.73 -7.74
N GLU A 280 -19.50 -10.15 -6.80
CA GLU A 280 -18.87 -11.48 -6.83
C GLU A 280 -19.83 -12.64 -6.53
N ALA A 281 -20.98 -12.36 -5.92
CA ALA A 281 -22.04 -13.34 -5.64
C ALA A 281 -23.27 -13.17 -6.55
N ALA A 282 -23.26 -12.17 -7.43
CA ALA A 282 -24.37 -11.87 -8.31
C ALA A 282 -24.51 -12.92 -9.44
N PRO A 283 -25.73 -13.17 -9.96
CA PRO A 283 -25.92 -14.05 -11.10
C PRO A 283 -25.13 -13.59 -12.33
N LEU A 284 -24.68 -14.53 -13.16
CA LEU A 284 -23.96 -14.22 -14.41
C LEU A 284 -24.73 -13.25 -15.32
N THR A 285 -26.06 -13.24 -15.27
CA THR A 285 -26.91 -12.32 -16.03
C THR A 285 -26.77 -10.86 -15.59
N ALA A 286 -26.25 -10.58 -14.40
CA ALA A 286 -25.95 -9.23 -13.93
C ALA A 286 -24.66 -8.64 -14.55
N GLN A 287 -23.86 -9.45 -15.24
CA GLN A 287 -22.68 -9.02 -16.01
C GLN A 287 -21.73 -8.13 -15.18
N GLY A 288 -21.39 -8.57 -13.96
CA GLY A 288 -20.49 -7.88 -13.04
C GLY A 288 -21.09 -6.70 -12.29
N MET A 289 -22.39 -6.44 -12.43
CA MET A 289 -23.16 -5.56 -11.54
C MET A 289 -23.65 -6.36 -10.33
N GLY A 290 -23.84 -5.69 -9.20
CA GLY A 290 -24.37 -6.31 -7.98
C GLY A 290 -25.45 -5.45 -7.33
N TRP A 291 -25.88 -5.85 -6.13
CA TRP A 291 -26.78 -5.06 -5.28
C TRP A 291 -28.09 -4.67 -5.99
N SER A 292 -28.58 -5.52 -6.88
CA SER A 292 -29.84 -5.25 -7.60
C SER A 292 -30.96 -5.10 -6.57
N GLY A 293 -31.72 -4.00 -6.66
CA GLY A 293 -32.71 -3.66 -5.64
C GLY A 293 -33.89 -4.63 -5.58
N GLY A 294 -34.46 -4.77 -4.38
CA GLY A 294 -35.72 -5.45 -4.09
C GLY A 294 -36.76 -4.55 -3.42
N HIS A 295 -36.45 -3.26 -3.23
CA HIS A 295 -37.37 -2.23 -2.74
C HIS A 295 -37.89 -1.40 -3.92
N GLY A 296 -39.21 -1.28 -4.06
CA GLY A 296 -39.83 -0.52 -5.16
C GLY A 296 -39.28 -0.94 -6.53
N THR A 297 -38.82 0.03 -7.31
CA THR A 297 -38.11 -0.18 -8.59
C THR A 297 -36.62 -0.51 -8.41
N GLY A 298 -36.05 -0.24 -7.24
CA GLY A 298 -34.62 -0.35 -6.95
C GLY A 298 -33.76 0.76 -7.58
N LEU A 299 -34.38 1.76 -8.22
CA LEU A 299 -33.73 2.82 -8.99
C LEU A 299 -34.24 4.20 -8.54
N GLY A 300 -33.41 5.23 -8.70
CA GLY A 300 -33.76 6.62 -8.41
C GLY A 300 -34.28 6.81 -6.97
N PRO A 301 -35.55 7.25 -6.77
CA PRO A 301 -36.11 7.41 -5.42
C PRO A 301 -36.06 6.15 -4.55
N ASP A 302 -36.08 4.96 -5.16
CA ASP A 302 -36.08 3.67 -4.47
C ASP A 302 -34.67 3.07 -4.29
N THR A 303 -33.62 3.80 -4.66
CA THR A 303 -32.25 3.30 -4.55
C THR A 303 -31.88 3.04 -3.08
N VAL A 304 -31.28 1.88 -2.83
CA VAL A 304 -30.74 1.49 -1.51
C VAL A 304 -29.22 1.32 -1.62
N THR A 305 -28.48 2.11 -0.82
CA THR A 305 -27.03 2.00 -0.66
C THR A 305 -26.71 1.73 0.81
N ALA A 306 -26.33 2.72 1.62
CA ALA A 306 -25.87 2.49 2.99
C ALA A 306 -27.00 2.13 3.97
N GLY A 307 -28.26 2.49 3.66
CA GLY A 307 -29.38 2.42 4.60
C GLY A 307 -29.61 3.73 5.38
N LEU A 308 -28.65 4.64 5.37
CA LEU A 308 -28.83 6.04 5.82
C LEU A 308 -29.55 6.83 4.72
N HIS A 309 -30.40 7.79 5.09
CA HIS A 309 -31.28 8.46 4.13
C HIS A 309 -31.41 9.96 4.39
N GLY A 310 -31.12 10.75 3.35
CA GLY A 310 -31.24 12.21 3.38
C GLY A 310 -30.09 12.87 2.62
N ALA A 311 -30.07 14.20 2.55
CA ALA A 311 -28.93 14.95 2.01
C ALA A 311 -28.38 15.88 3.09
N TRP A 312 -27.08 16.18 3.00
CA TRP A 312 -26.42 17.09 3.94
C TRP A 312 -26.76 18.55 3.67
N THR A 313 -26.90 18.92 2.39
CA THR A 313 -26.99 20.30 1.93
C THR A 313 -28.26 20.58 1.14
N ARG A 314 -28.62 21.87 1.06
CA ARG A 314 -29.69 22.38 0.18
C ARG A 314 -29.28 22.49 -1.30
N THR A 315 -28.01 22.25 -1.60
CA THR A 315 -27.36 22.45 -2.90
C THR A 315 -26.46 21.26 -3.26
N PRO A 316 -27.01 20.02 -3.32
CA PRO A 316 -26.22 18.78 -3.37
C PRO A 316 -25.35 18.61 -4.63
N THR A 317 -25.50 19.46 -5.64
CA THR A 317 -24.72 19.42 -6.89
C THR A 317 -23.93 20.70 -7.14
N ARG A 318 -23.65 21.47 -6.09
CA ARG A 318 -22.90 22.73 -6.17
C ARG A 318 -21.91 22.86 -5.03
N TRP A 319 -20.70 23.30 -5.33
CA TRP A 319 -19.74 23.72 -4.34
C TRP A 319 -20.20 25.04 -3.70
N ASP A 320 -20.42 25.00 -2.40
CA ASP A 320 -20.64 26.15 -1.53
C ASP A 320 -20.37 25.75 -0.07
N HIS A 321 -20.67 26.66 0.86
CA HIS A 321 -20.38 26.49 2.29
C HIS A 321 -21.55 25.87 3.07
N THR A 322 -22.59 25.41 2.38
CA THR A 322 -23.85 25.04 3.04
C THR A 322 -23.72 23.81 3.94
N TYR A 323 -22.75 22.93 3.73
CA TYR A 323 -22.47 21.83 4.67
C TYR A 323 -22.06 22.35 6.05
N LEU A 324 -21.04 23.22 6.10
CA LEU A 324 -20.55 23.78 7.36
C LEU A 324 -21.57 24.73 8.00
N GLU A 325 -22.28 25.53 7.18
CA GLU A 325 -23.41 26.34 7.66
C GLU A 325 -24.44 25.44 8.36
N THR A 326 -24.90 24.39 7.68
CA THR A 326 -25.92 23.46 8.22
C THR A 326 -25.45 22.79 9.51
N LEU A 327 -24.20 22.30 9.54
CA LEU A 327 -23.62 21.61 10.70
C LEU A 327 -23.66 22.46 11.98
N PHE A 328 -23.39 23.76 11.86
CA PHE A 328 -23.30 24.69 12.98
C PHE A 328 -24.56 25.54 13.22
N GLU A 329 -25.46 25.65 12.25
CA GLU A 329 -26.73 26.40 12.37
C GLU A 329 -27.72 25.72 13.32
N TYR A 330 -27.75 24.38 13.34
CA TYR A 330 -28.76 23.62 14.06
C TYR A 330 -28.23 22.93 15.32
N GLU A 331 -29.13 22.71 16.28
CA GLU A 331 -28.99 21.65 17.28
C GLU A 331 -29.53 20.34 16.70
N TRP A 332 -28.97 19.21 17.08
CA TRP A 332 -29.24 17.92 16.43
C TRP A 332 -29.87 16.92 17.39
N ASP A 333 -30.91 16.22 16.92
CA ASP A 333 -31.52 15.07 17.58
C ASP A 333 -31.22 13.80 16.78
N VAL A 334 -31.01 12.69 17.51
CA VAL A 334 -30.82 11.38 16.90
C VAL A 334 -32.15 10.82 16.41
N GLU A 335 -32.16 10.29 15.19
CA GLU A 335 -33.31 9.65 14.54
C GLU A 335 -32.88 8.32 13.91
N LEU A 336 -33.84 7.42 13.73
CA LEU A 336 -33.65 6.24 12.87
C LEU A 336 -34.05 6.56 11.44
N SER A 337 -33.19 6.25 10.48
CA SER A 337 -33.50 6.30 9.06
C SER A 337 -34.71 5.39 8.72
N PRO A 338 -35.30 5.49 7.52
CA PRO A 338 -36.32 4.54 7.07
C PRO A 338 -35.87 3.07 7.11
N ALA A 339 -34.57 2.82 7.04
CA ALA A 339 -33.96 1.50 7.18
C ALA A 339 -33.69 1.08 8.64
N GLY A 340 -33.94 1.95 9.61
CA GLY A 340 -33.67 1.70 11.03
C GLY A 340 -32.21 1.96 11.47
N LEU A 341 -31.46 2.78 10.74
CA LEU A 341 -30.06 3.12 11.07
C LEU A 341 -29.95 4.49 11.75
N TRP A 342 -28.98 4.67 12.64
CA TRP A 342 -28.81 5.93 13.37
C TRP A 342 -28.32 7.07 12.45
N GLN A 343 -29.06 8.18 12.44
CA GLN A 343 -28.72 9.42 11.78
C GLN A 343 -29.16 10.63 12.62
N TRP A 344 -28.87 11.84 12.18
CA TRP A 344 -29.15 13.06 12.93
C TRP A 344 -29.95 14.04 12.10
N VAL A 345 -30.97 14.64 12.73
CA VAL A 345 -31.86 15.62 12.11
C VAL A 345 -31.88 16.91 12.95
N PRO A 346 -32.16 18.08 12.36
CA PRO A 346 -32.29 19.30 13.13
C PRO A 346 -33.43 19.21 14.17
N ARG A 347 -33.12 19.60 15.41
CA ARG A 347 -34.09 19.66 16.51
C ARG A 347 -35.23 20.63 16.18
N ASP A 348 -36.41 20.37 16.75
CA ASP A 348 -37.61 21.21 16.66
C ASP A 348 -38.09 21.50 15.21
N GLY A 349 -37.76 20.61 14.26
CA GLY A 349 -38.13 20.77 12.85
C GLY A 349 -37.31 21.83 12.10
N GLY A 350 -36.11 22.15 12.60
CA GLY A 350 -35.17 23.03 11.91
C GLY A 350 -34.88 22.57 10.48
N GLY A 351 -34.65 23.53 9.58
CA GLY A 351 -34.32 23.23 8.19
C GLY A 351 -35.43 22.53 7.38
N ALA A 352 -36.66 22.42 7.88
CA ALA A 352 -37.78 21.89 7.10
C ALA A 352 -37.96 22.64 5.77
N ASP A 353 -38.32 21.90 4.72
CA ASP A 353 -38.52 22.41 3.35
C ASP A 353 -37.28 23.12 2.72
N THR A 354 -36.07 22.88 3.22
CA THR A 354 -34.84 23.51 2.68
C THR A 354 -34.15 22.66 1.62
N VAL A 355 -34.18 21.33 1.77
CA VAL A 355 -33.48 20.39 0.89
C VAL A 355 -34.43 19.91 -0.21
N PRO A 356 -34.09 20.10 -1.51
CA PRO A 356 -34.93 19.62 -2.61
C PRO A 356 -34.83 18.10 -2.79
N ASP A 357 -35.92 17.45 -3.18
CA ASP A 357 -35.87 16.05 -3.63
C ASP A 357 -35.16 15.96 -5.00
N PRO A 358 -34.30 14.94 -5.23
CA PRO A 358 -33.53 14.83 -6.46
C PRO A 358 -34.34 14.43 -7.70
N PHE A 359 -35.60 14.00 -7.56
CA PHE A 359 -36.43 13.54 -8.68
C PHE A 359 -37.77 14.28 -8.78
N ASP A 360 -38.32 14.78 -7.66
CA ASP A 360 -39.55 15.56 -7.64
C ASP A 360 -39.30 17.02 -7.18
N PRO A 361 -39.36 18.01 -8.09
CA PRO A 361 -39.13 19.41 -7.73
C PRO A 361 -40.18 20.01 -6.79
N GLY A 362 -41.33 19.35 -6.61
CA GLY A 362 -42.39 19.75 -5.69
C GLY A 362 -42.21 19.23 -4.27
N VAL A 363 -41.25 18.32 -4.04
CA VAL A 363 -40.98 17.72 -2.74
C VAL A 363 -39.71 18.31 -2.14
N ARG A 364 -39.76 18.61 -0.84
CA ARG A 364 -38.63 19.09 -0.06
C ARG A 364 -38.59 18.40 1.31
N SER A 365 -37.41 18.36 1.91
CA SER A 365 -37.13 17.78 3.22
C SER A 365 -36.24 18.71 4.07
N HIS A 366 -35.84 18.21 5.24
CA HIS A 366 -34.78 18.80 6.06
C HIS A 366 -33.41 18.16 5.72
N PRO A 367 -32.30 18.81 6.10
CA PRO A 367 -30.98 18.19 6.02
C PRO A 367 -30.83 17.06 7.02
N VAL A 368 -29.88 16.16 6.77
CA VAL A 368 -29.52 15.02 7.61
C VAL A 368 -28.00 14.97 7.76
N MET A 369 -27.53 14.71 8.98
CA MET A 369 -26.10 14.51 9.29
C MET A 369 -25.86 13.11 9.83
N LEU A 370 -24.64 12.62 9.65
CA LEU A 370 -24.15 11.36 10.21
C LEU A 370 -23.54 11.58 11.59
N THR A 371 -23.37 10.49 12.35
CA THR A 371 -22.59 10.54 13.60
C THR A 371 -21.16 11.01 13.32
N THR A 372 -20.59 10.61 12.18
CA THR A 372 -19.28 11.05 11.69
C THR A 372 -19.23 12.53 11.30
N ASP A 373 -20.33 13.13 10.87
CA ASP A 373 -20.39 14.57 10.58
C ASP A 373 -20.44 15.38 11.88
N LEU A 374 -21.26 14.96 12.85
CA LEU A 374 -21.29 15.58 14.16
C LEU A 374 -19.98 15.42 14.93
N ALA A 375 -19.16 14.43 14.58
CA ALA A 375 -17.82 14.27 15.13
C ALA A 375 -16.94 15.51 14.88
N LEU A 376 -17.13 16.17 13.72
CA LEU A 376 -16.42 17.40 13.37
C LEU A 376 -16.78 18.58 14.30
N ARG A 377 -17.95 18.52 14.94
CA ARG A 377 -18.40 19.51 15.93
C ARG A 377 -18.11 19.09 17.37
N ALA A 378 -18.09 17.79 17.65
CA ALA A 378 -18.01 17.27 19.01
C ALA A 378 -16.58 17.12 19.54
N ASP A 379 -15.59 16.95 18.65
CA ASP A 379 -14.17 16.91 18.99
C ASP A 379 -13.57 18.33 18.98
N PRO A 380 -12.90 18.79 20.06
CA PRO A 380 -12.38 20.16 20.13
C PRO A 380 -11.37 20.52 19.03
N GLY A 381 -10.57 19.56 18.56
CA GLY A 381 -9.59 19.78 17.50
C GLY A 381 -10.26 19.95 16.15
N PHE A 382 -11.16 19.03 15.80
CA PHE A 382 -11.94 19.13 14.57
C PHE A 382 -12.86 20.34 14.57
N GLU A 383 -13.51 20.67 15.70
CA GLU A 383 -14.43 21.81 15.80
C GLU A 383 -13.70 23.11 15.52
N SER A 384 -12.50 23.29 16.10
CA SER A 384 -11.70 24.49 15.87
C SER A 384 -11.34 24.67 14.39
N ILE A 385 -11.09 23.58 13.67
CA ILE A 385 -10.75 23.62 12.25
C ILE A 385 -12.01 23.86 11.41
N ALA A 386 -13.11 23.14 11.70
CA ALA A 386 -14.37 23.26 10.98
C ALA A 386 -14.98 24.67 11.12
N ARG A 387 -14.86 25.31 12.30
CA ARG A 387 -15.26 26.71 12.48
C ARG A 387 -14.38 27.66 11.68
N ARG A 388 -13.07 27.42 11.63
CA ARG A 388 -12.15 28.24 10.81
C ARG A 388 -12.53 28.17 9.33
N TYR A 389 -12.81 26.97 8.81
CA TYR A 389 -13.29 26.77 7.44
C TYR A 389 -14.69 27.33 7.18
N LEU A 390 -15.55 27.42 8.20
CA LEU A 390 -16.84 28.10 8.11
C LEU A 390 -16.65 29.62 8.00
N ASP A 391 -15.72 30.18 8.78
CA ASP A 391 -15.45 31.61 8.83
C ASP A 391 -14.62 32.10 7.62
N ASP A 392 -13.80 31.22 7.02
CA ASP A 392 -12.97 31.50 5.83
C ASP A 392 -13.24 30.49 4.69
N PRO A 393 -14.18 30.83 3.80
CA PRO A 393 -14.49 30.08 2.60
C PRO A 393 -13.32 29.73 1.67
N ASP A 394 -12.39 30.67 1.48
CA ASP A 394 -11.29 30.52 0.53
C ASP A 394 -10.23 29.58 1.11
N GLU A 395 -9.97 29.66 2.44
CA GLU A 395 -9.12 28.70 3.14
C GLU A 395 -9.67 27.28 3.02
N PHE A 396 -10.98 27.10 3.21
CA PHE A 396 -11.61 25.78 3.08
C PHE A 396 -11.46 25.19 1.68
N ALA A 397 -11.67 26.01 0.65
CA ALA A 397 -11.53 25.58 -0.75
C ALA A 397 -10.09 25.16 -1.08
N ASP A 398 -9.08 25.94 -0.66
CA ASP A 398 -7.66 25.58 -0.86
C ASP A 398 -7.27 24.32 -0.06
N ALA A 399 -7.70 24.23 1.20
CA ALA A 399 -7.44 23.07 2.05
C ALA A 399 -8.03 21.78 1.46
N PHE A 400 -9.29 21.82 1.00
CA PHE A 400 -9.92 20.67 0.36
C PHE A 400 -9.24 20.34 -0.98
N ALA A 401 -8.93 21.33 -1.82
CA ALA A 401 -8.26 21.08 -3.11
C ALA A 401 -6.89 20.39 -2.93
N ARG A 402 -6.11 20.79 -1.91
CA ARG A 402 -4.83 20.15 -1.55
C ARG A 402 -5.00 18.76 -0.98
N ALA A 403 -5.92 18.58 -0.04
CA ALA A 403 -6.17 17.29 0.59
C ALA A 403 -6.72 16.27 -0.43
N TRP A 404 -7.59 16.71 -1.35
CA TRP A 404 -8.11 15.90 -2.45
C TRP A 404 -6.99 15.47 -3.42
N PHE A 405 -6.12 16.41 -3.81
CA PHE A 405 -4.98 16.08 -4.68
C PHE A 405 -4.04 15.08 -4.00
N LYS A 406 -3.71 15.30 -2.72
CA LYS A 406 -2.92 14.36 -1.91
C LYS A 406 -3.58 12.98 -1.88
N LEU A 407 -4.82 12.88 -1.39
CA LEU A 407 -5.59 11.63 -1.31
C LEU A 407 -5.49 10.81 -2.60
N THR A 408 -5.75 11.45 -3.74
CA THR A 408 -5.87 10.77 -5.03
C THR A 408 -4.52 10.42 -5.68
N HIS A 409 -3.40 10.87 -5.10
CA HIS A 409 -2.05 10.69 -5.66
C HIS A 409 -1.02 10.14 -4.66
N LEU A 410 -1.38 9.93 -3.38
CA LEU A 410 -0.50 9.44 -2.31
C LEU A 410 0.29 8.17 -2.68
N ASP A 411 -0.31 7.30 -3.49
CA ASP A 411 0.22 5.99 -3.89
C ASP A 411 0.93 6.01 -5.26
N MET A 412 1.17 7.20 -5.82
CA MET A 412 1.91 7.38 -7.06
C MET A 412 3.40 7.64 -6.85
N GLY A 413 3.87 7.72 -5.60
CA GLY A 413 5.28 7.97 -5.28
C GLY A 413 5.78 9.32 -5.79
N PRO A 414 7.04 9.42 -6.26
CA PRO A 414 7.64 10.71 -6.60
C PRO A 414 6.98 11.38 -7.80
N ALA A 415 6.98 12.71 -7.78
CA ALA A 415 6.36 13.56 -8.81
C ALA A 415 6.81 13.27 -10.24
N ARG A 416 8.00 12.69 -10.44
CA ARG A 416 8.48 12.27 -11.76
C ARG A 416 7.57 11.24 -12.44
N ARG A 417 6.79 10.48 -11.67
CA ARG A 417 5.83 9.51 -12.21
C ARG A 417 4.53 10.18 -12.68
N TYR A 418 4.35 11.48 -12.46
CA TYR A 418 3.11 12.20 -12.69
C TYR A 418 3.10 12.69 -14.13
N LEU A 419 2.02 12.39 -14.86
CA LEU A 419 1.93 12.67 -16.29
C LEU A 419 0.76 13.61 -16.61
N GLY A 420 0.96 14.42 -17.65
CA GLY A 420 -0.06 15.29 -18.24
C GLY A 420 0.11 16.77 -17.87
N PRO A 421 -0.56 17.67 -18.61
CA PRO A 421 -0.42 19.12 -18.44
C PRO A 421 -1.08 19.70 -17.18
N LEU A 422 -1.84 18.91 -16.43
CA LEU A 422 -2.55 19.34 -15.21
C LEU A 422 -1.77 19.05 -13.92
N VAL A 423 -0.53 18.56 -14.03
CA VAL A 423 0.34 18.31 -12.87
C VAL A 423 0.77 19.66 -12.27
N PRO A 424 0.52 19.91 -10.97
CA PRO A 424 1.01 21.13 -10.33
C PRO A 424 2.53 21.20 -10.36
N GLU A 425 3.09 22.37 -10.68
CA GLU A 425 4.55 22.58 -10.76
C GLU A 425 5.24 22.53 -9.39
N GLN A 426 4.50 22.85 -8.31
CA GLN A 426 5.05 22.90 -6.97
C GLN A 426 5.30 21.48 -6.41
N PRO A 427 6.47 21.20 -5.83
CA PRO A 427 6.71 19.93 -5.16
C PRO A 427 5.95 19.88 -3.84
N PHE A 428 5.45 18.70 -3.49
CA PHE A 428 4.81 18.46 -2.20
C PHE A 428 5.63 17.51 -1.34
N LEU A 429 5.65 17.75 -0.03
CA LEU A 429 6.46 16.97 0.91
C LEU A 429 6.11 15.47 0.90
N TRP A 430 4.83 15.13 0.70
CA TRP A 430 4.34 13.75 0.65
C TRP A 430 4.74 13.00 -0.64
N GLN A 431 5.30 13.69 -1.64
CA GLN A 431 5.91 13.07 -2.83
C GLN A 431 7.37 12.66 -2.60
N ASP A 432 7.89 12.85 -1.38
CA ASP A 432 9.27 12.57 -1.00
C ASP A 432 10.31 13.19 -1.99
N PRO A 433 10.22 14.49 -2.31
CA PRO A 433 10.98 15.10 -3.40
C PRO A 433 12.50 15.00 -3.17
N VAL A 434 13.24 14.91 -4.27
CA VAL A 434 14.71 14.95 -4.29
C VAL A 434 15.15 16.04 -5.27
N PRO A 435 16.30 16.69 -5.08
CA PRO A 435 16.68 17.79 -5.97
C PRO A 435 17.01 17.26 -7.35
N GLU A 436 16.82 18.09 -8.38
CA GLU A 436 17.29 17.78 -9.73
C GLU A 436 18.82 17.72 -9.78
N VAL A 437 19.35 17.01 -10.78
CA VAL A 437 20.80 16.94 -11.02
C VAL A 437 21.31 18.31 -11.50
N ASP A 438 22.23 18.90 -10.73
CA ASP A 438 22.82 20.23 -10.99
C ASP A 438 24.32 20.18 -11.35
N HIS A 439 24.83 18.99 -11.69
CA HIS A 439 26.25 18.74 -11.97
C HIS A 439 26.46 17.72 -13.09
N GLU A 440 27.69 17.67 -13.62
CA GLU A 440 28.11 16.60 -14.52
C GLU A 440 28.23 15.29 -13.74
N LEU A 441 27.56 14.24 -14.24
CA LEU A 441 27.61 12.91 -13.65
C LEU A 441 28.97 12.25 -13.91
N VAL A 442 29.37 11.36 -12.99
CA VAL A 442 30.57 10.53 -13.13
C VAL A 442 30.47 9.60 -14.34
N ASP A 443 31.59 9.42 -15.05
CA ASP A 443 31.72 8.46 -16.16
C ASP A 443 32.27 7.10 -15.68
N ASP A 444 32.49 6.16 -16.61
CA ASP A 444 32.95 4.81 -16.29
C ASP A 444 34.36 4.79 -15.64
N ASP A 445 35.25 5.70 -16.04
CA ASP A 445 36.60 5.81 -15.47
C ASP A 445 36.55 6.36 -14.04
N ASP A 446 35.70 7.37 -13.82
CA ASP A 446 35.40 7.94 -12.51
C ASP A 446 34.80 6.88 -11.58
N VAL A 447 33.83 6.11 -12.05
CA VAL A 447 33.21 4.99 -11.32
C VAL A 447 34.26 3.95 -10.93
N ALA A 448 35.16 3.56 -11.83
CA ALA A 448 36.23 2.62 -11.53
C ALA A 448 37.22 3.19 -10.49
N ALA A 449 37.53 4.48 -10.55
CA ALA A 449 38.39 5.15 -9.57
C ALA A 449 37.73 5.21 -8.18
N LEU A 450 36.46 5.59 -8.12
CA LEU A 450 35.68 5.66 -6.88
C LEU A 450 35.56 4.28 -6.22
N LYS A 451 35.29 3.20 -6.97
CA LYS A 451 35.28 1.84 -6.43
C LYS A 451 36.61 1.49 -5.75
N ARG A 452 37.76 1.84 -6.37
CA ARG A 452 39.08 1.64 -5.74
C ARG A 452 39.25 2.47 -4.47
N MET A 453 38.80 3.73 -4.46
CA MET A 453 38.86 4.59 -3.28
C MET A 453 38.01 4.04 -2.13
N VAL A 454 36.81 3.56 -2.42
CA VAL A 454 35.91 2.97 -1.42
C VAL A 454 36.51 1.67 -0.86
N LEU A 455 36.99 0.76 -1.70
CA LEU A 455 37.62 -0.49 -1.25
C LEU A 455 38.95 -0.23 -0.49
N GLY A 456 39.65 0.86 -0.79
CA GLY A 456 40.84 1.31 -0.07
C GLY A 456 40.56 2.10 1.21
N SER A 457 39.29 2.34 1.56
CA SER A 457 38.93 3.20 2.69
C SER A 457 39.07 2.54 4.08
N GLY A 458 39.22 1.21 4.12
CA GLY A 458 39.23 0.42 5.35
C GLY A 458 37.85 -0.10 5.76
N LEU A 459 36.78 0.29 5.08
CA LEU A 459 35.44 -0.28 5.26
C LEU A 459 35.41 -1.74 4.79
N THR A 460 34.75 -2.59 5.58
CA THR A 460 34.56 -4.01 5.27
C THR A 460 33.48 -4.23 4.20
N VAL A 461 33.53 -5.40 3.55
CA VAL A 461 32.46 -5.84 2.63
C VAL A 461 31.09 -5.80 3.32
N ALA A 462 31.00 -6.32 4.55
CA ALA A 462 29.75 -6.35 5.32
C ALA A 462 29.19 -4.94 5.60
N GLN A 463 30.05 -3.97 5.93
CA GLN A 463 29.65 -2.57 6.15
C GLN A 463 29.10 -1.95 4.87
N LEU A 464 29.81 -2.07 3.75
CA LEU A 464 29.41 -1.48 2.47
C LEU A 464 28.12 -2.09 1.92
N VAL A 465 28.01 -3.42 1.94
CA VAL A 465 26.81 -4.16 1.53
C VAL A 465 25.63 -3.84 2.46
N GLY A 466 25.86 -3.87 3.77
CA GLY A 466 24.84 -3.58 4.78
C GLY A 466 24.26 -2.18 4.66
N THR A 467 25.11 -1.16 4.46
CA THR A 467 24.66 0.24 4.29
C THR A 467 23.92 0.46 2.96
N ALA A 468 24.42 -0.09 1.85
CA ALA A 468 23.72 -0.01 0.57
C ALA A 468 22.35 -0.70 0.62
N TRP A 469 22.27 -1.90 1.23
CA TRP A 469 21.01 -2.60 1.46
C TRP A 469 20.07 -1.81 2.37
N ALA A 470 20.57 -1.25 3.48
CA ALA A 470 19.77 -0.46 4.41
C ALA A 470 19.14 0.76 3.71
N SER A 471 19.84 1.38 2.77
CA SER A 471 19.31 2.49 1.98
C SER A 471 18.25 2.02 0.97
N ALA A 472 18.60 1.10 0.07
CA ALA A 472 17.75 0.69 -1.04
C ALA A 472 16.52 -0.11 -0.59
N SER A 473 16.66 -0.96 0.43
CA SER A 473 15.58 -1.86 0.86
C SER A 473 14.38 -1.12 1.43
N THR A 474 14.49 0.15 1.81
CA THR A 474 13.34 0.95 2.28
C THR A 474 12.24 1.10 1.23
N TYR A 475 12.56 0.87 -0.04
CA TYR A 475 11.60 0.88 -1.13
C TYR A 475 10.44 -0.09 -0.89
N ARG A 476 9.25 0.33 -1.31
CA ARG A 476 8.11 -0.56 -1.51
C ARG A 476 7.34 -0.21 -2.77
N ASP A 477 6.99 -1.21 -3.57
CA ASP A 477 6.33 -1.00 -4.86
C ASP A 477 4.84 -0.61 -4.75
N THR A 478 4.28 -0.79 -3.56
CA THR A 478 2.86 -0.59 -3.27
C THR A 478 2.44 0.87 -3.45
N ASP A 479 3.25 1.81 -2.93
CA ASP A 479 3.08 3.26 -3.10
C ASP A 479 4.30 3.95 -3.70
N LYS A 480 5.31 3.17 -4.13
CA LYS A 480 6.54 3.65 -4.79
C LYS A 480 7.37 4.59 -3.92
N ARG A 481 7.25 4.48 -2.59
CA ARG A 481 8.04 5.25 -1.62
C ARG A 481 9.29 4.52 -1.16
N GLY A 482 10.22 5.27 -0.58
CA GLY A 482 11.52 4.75 -0.13
C GLY A 482 12.51 4.55 -1.27
N GLY A 483 13.61 3.86 -0.98
CA GLY A 483 14.71 3.62 -1.91
C GLY A 483 16.00 4.36 -1.54
N ALA A 484 17.01 4.23 -2.40
CA ALA A 484 18.35 4.79 -2.17
C ALA A 484 18.49 6.25 -2.65
N ASN A 485 17.66 6.69 -3.59
CA ASN A 485 17.62 8.05 -4.08
C ASN A 485 17.18 9.02 -2.96
N GLY A 486 17.82 10.18 -2.89
CA GLY A 486 17.70 11.11 -1.78
C GLY A 486 18.69 10.83 -0.63
N ALA A 487 19.33 9.66 -0.59
CA ALA A 487 20.21 9.25 0.51
C ALA A 487 19.61 9.46 1.90
N ARG A 488 18.30 9.24 2.03
CA ARG A 488 17.56 9.47 3.28
C ARG A 488 18.04 8.60 4.43
N ILE A 489 18.84 7.56 4.15
CA ILE A 489 19.57 6.76 5.14
C ILE A 489 20.40 7.62 6.12
N ARG A 490 20.90 8.80 5.69
CA ARG A 490 21.66 9.72 6.56
C ARG A 490 20.79 10.73 7.32
N LEU A 491 19.50 10.79 7.02
CA LEU A 491 18.55 11.76 7.55
C LEU A 491 17.66 11.11 8.62
N SER A 492 16.98 11.94 9.40
CA SER A 492 15.92 11.46 10.29
C SER A 492 14.67 11.10 9.48
N PRO A 493 13.99 9.99 9.81
CA PRO A 493 14.25 9.10 10.95
C PRO A 493 15.19 7.93 10.63
N GLN A 494 15.52 7.67 9.36
CA GLN A 494 16.20 6.44 8.94
C GLN A 494 17.56 6.22 9.61
N ARG A 495 18.35 7.30 9.82
CA ARG A 495 19.66 7.18 10.46
C ARG A 495 19.58 6.65 11.89
N HIS A 496 18.41 6.78 12.53
CA HIS A 496 18.19 6.41 13.93
C HIS A 496 17.42 5.09 14.09
N TRP A 497 17.05 4.43 12.99
CA TRP A 497 16.35 3.16 13.06
C TRP A 497 17.24 2.06 13.64
N ALA A 498 16.71 1.31 14.59
CA ALA A 498 17.43 0.20 15.23
C ALA A 498 17.98 -0.79 14.19
N VAL A 499 17.19 -1.15 13.17
CA VAL A 499 17.59 -2.07 12.10
C VAL A 499 18.82 -1.61 11.30
N ASN A 500 19.06 -0.29 11.24
CA ASN A 500 20.14 0.33 10.48
C ASN A 500 21.45 0.44 11.29
N ASP A 501 21.46 0.02 12.55
CA ASP A 501 22.62 0.07 13.45
C ASP A 501 23.30 1.45 13.49
N PRO A 502 22.68 2.46 14.13
CA PRO A 502 23.04 3.87 13.98
C PRO A 502 24.53 4.20 14.21
N GLU A 503 25.18 3.53 15.16
CA GLU A 503 26.60 3.75 15.45
C GLU A 503 27.50 3.29 14.29
N GLN A 504 27.27 2.08 13.78
CA GLN A 504 28.00 1.56 12.62
C GLN A 504 27.68 2.38 11.37
N LEU A 505 26.41 2.76 11.17
CA LEU A 505 25.99 3.57 10.03
C LEU A 505 26.69 4.93 10.01
N ASP A 506 26.78 5.62 11.15
CA ASP A 506 27.45 6.92 11.25
C ASP A 506 28.94 6.82 10.90
N GLU A 507 29.63 5.75 11.31
CA GLU A 507 31.01 5.49 10.92
C GLU A 507 31.15 5.33 9.39
N VAL A 508 30.32 4.47 8.79
CA VAL A 508 30.34 4.23 7.33
C VAL A 508 30.07 5.51 6.55
N LEU A 509 29.04 6.26 6.93
CA LEU A 509 28.67 7.52 6.27
C LEU A 509 29.79 8.56 6.38
N THR A 510 30.46 8.65 7.53
CA THR A 510 31.60 9.56 7.72
C THR A 510 32.78 9.21 6.80
N VAL A 511 33.09 7.92 6.64
CA VAL A 511 34.17 7.47 5.76
C VAL A 511 33.82 7.70 4.28
N LEU A 512 32.59 7.40 3.88
CA LEU A 512 32.12 7.65 2.52
C LEU A 512 32.08 9.15 2.19
N GLU A 513 31.68 10.00 3.14
CA GLU A 513 31.76 11.45 3.00
C GLU A 513 33.21 11.91 2.72
N GLY A 514 34.19 11.39 3.47
CA GLY A 514 35.60 11.66 3.18
C GLY A 514 36.08 11.13 1.82
N VAL A 515 35.50 10.05 1.29
CA VAL A 515 35.77 9.57 -0.07
C VAL A 515 35.21 10.56 -1.10
N ARG A 516 33.97 11.03 -0.90
CA ARG A 516 33.32 12.04 -1.74
C ARG A 516 34.15 13.31 -1.82
N GLU A 517 34.50 13.89 -0.67
CA GLU A 517 35.30 15.12 -0.59
C GLU A 517 36.65 14.99 -1.32
N ARG A 518 37.33 13.85 -1.17
CA ARG A 518 38.60 13.59 -1.88
C ARG A 518 38.42 13.47 -3.38
N PHE A 519 37.35 12.83 -3.84
CA PHE A 519 37.05 12.70 -5.27
C PHE A 519 36.75 14.07 -5.88
N GLU A 520 35.86 14.84 -5.26
CA GLU A 520 35.49 16.17 -5.74
C GLU A 520 36.67 17.15 -5.71
N GLY A 521 37.49 17.13 -4.66
CA GLY A 521 38.69 17.97 -4.56
C GLY A 521 39.76 17.66 -5.62
N ALA A 522 39.76 16.45 -6.20
CA ALA A 522 40.65 16.06 -7.27
C ALA A 522 40.15 16.48 -8.67
N HIS A 523 38.88 16.86 -8.80
CA HIS A 523 38.24 17.21 -10.08
C HIS A 523 37.94 18.71 -10.17
N THR A 524 38.49 19.38 -11.17
CA THR A 524 38.31 20.84 -11.37
C THR A 524 37.19 21.20 -12.35
N GLY A 525 36.48 20.21 -12.90
CA GLY A 525 35.49 20.35 -13.98
C GLY A 525 34.02 20.41 -13.56
N GLY A 526 33.71 20.44 -12.26
CA GLY A 526 32.32 20.43 -11.78
C GLY A 526 31.64 19.05 -11.74
N ARG A 527 32.36 17.98 -12.10
CA ARG A 527 31.97 16.59 -11.84
C ARG A 527 31.90 16.34 -10.34
N ARG A 528 30.79 15.74 -9.92
CA ARG A 528 30.50 15.46 -8.51
C ARG A 528 29.87 14.08 -8.37
N ILE A 529 29.93 13.52 -7.16
CA ILE A 529 29.19 12.30 -6.82
C ILE A 529 28.37 12.55 -5.57
N THR A 530 27.09 12.23 -5.62
CA THR A 530 26.20 12.36 -4.48
C THR A 530 26.43 11.25 -3.47
N MET A 531 26.05 11.48 -2.22
CA MET A 531 26.12 10.41 -1.21
C MET A 531 25.13 9.29 -1.53
N ALA A 532 24.00 9.58 -2.19
CA ALA A 532 23.05 8.56 -2.66
C ALA A 532 23.70 7.58 -3.64
N ASP A 533 24.43 8.11 -4.62
CA ASP A 533 25.17 7.27 -5.57
C ASP A 533 26.37 6.59 -4.92
N LEU A 534 27.11 7.28 -4.05
CA LEU A 534 28.30 6.71 -3.40
C LEU A 534 27.97 5.54 -2.46
N VAL A 535 26.85 5.59 -1.74
CA VAL A 535 26.36 4.48 -0.92
C VAL A 535 26.08 3.23 -1.77
N VAL A 536 25.34 3.39 -2.87
CA VAL A 536 25.05 2.28 -3.80
C VAL A 536 26.31 1.76 -4.46
N LEU A 537 27.18 2.67 -4.94
CA LEU A 537 28.44 2.33 -5.59
C LEU A 537 29.37 1.55 -4.65
N GLY A 538 29.42 1.92 -3.36
CA GLY A 538 30.19 1.21 -2.36
C GLY A 538 29.71 -0.22 -2.16
N GLY A 539 28.39 -0.43 -2.14
CA GLY A 539 27.81 -1.77 -2.14
C GLY A 539 28.17 -2.58 -3.38
N CYS A 540 28.08 -1.99 -4.58
CA CYS A 540 28.49 -2.64 -5.82
C CYS A 540 29.97 -3.05 -5.80
N ALA A 541 30.86 -2.15 -5.35
CA ALA A 541 32.30 -2.43 -5.24
C ALA A 541 32.57 -3.60 -4.27
N ALA A 542 31.86 -3.65 -3.15
CA ALA A 542 32.00 -4.71 -2.16
C ALA A 542 31.51 -6.07 -2.69
N VAL A 543 30.42 -6.10 -3.47
CA VAL A 543 29.93 -7.32 -4.13
C VAL A 543 30.93 -7.82 -5.18
N GLU A 544 31.47 -6.93 -6.02
CA GLU A 544 32.52 -7.30 -7.00
C GLU A 544 33.75 -7.88 -6.31
N ARG A 545 34.19 -7.23 -5.22
CA ARG A 545 35.32 -7.72 -4.42
C ARG A 545 35.05 -9.10 -3.84
N ALA A 546 33.89 -9.30 -3.23
CA ALA A 546 33.51 -10.56 -2.60
C ALA A 546 33.37 -11.71 -3.61
N ALA A 547 32.90 -11.42 -4.82
CA ALA A 547 32.85 -12.38 -5.92
C ALA A 547 34.25 -12.74 -6.44
N ALA A 548 35.14 -11.74 -6.59
CA ALA A 548 36.52 -11.97 -6.99
C ALA A 548 37.30 -12.82 -5.96
N ASP A 549 37.08 -12.57 -4.67
CA ASP A 549 37.64 -13.39 -3.58
C ASP A 549 37.11 -14.84 -3.62
N ALA A 550 35.94 -15.08 -4.22
CA ALA A 550 35.37 -16.40 -4.49
C ALA A 550 35.85 -17.03 -5.83
N GLY A 551 36.71 -16.33 -6.58
CA GLY A 551 37.20 -16.78 -7.89
C GLY A 551 36.28 -16.43 -9.08
N HIS A 552 35.33 -15.52 -8.89
CA HIS A 552 34.39 -15.08 -9.92
C HIS A 552 34.58 -13.59 -10.26
N GLU A 553 35.16 -13.31 -11.43
CA GLU A 553 35.28 -11.95 -11.96
C GLU A 553 33.93 -11.49 -12.51
N VAL A 554 33.30 -10.51 -11.85
CA VAL A 554 32.03 -9.92 -12.27
C VAL A 554 32.08 -8.40 -12.19
N VAL A 555 31.31 -7.75 -13.06
CA VAL A 555 31.03 -6.32 -12.97
C VAL A 555 29.58 -6.16 -12.56
N VAL A 556 29.34 -5.44 -11.47
CA VAL A 556 28.02 -5.07 -10.99
C VAL A 556 27.61 -3.77 -11.68
N PRO A 557 26.56 -3.78 -12.52
CA PRO A 557 26.02 -2.58 -13.13
C PRO A 557 25.76 -1.47 -12.11
N PHE A 558 26.14 -0.25 -12.48
CA PHE A 558 25.90 0.95 -11.71
C PHE A 558 25.56 2.10 -12.66
N ARG A 559 24.46 2.80 -12.39
CA ARG A 559 24.01 3.97 -13.15
C ARG A 559 23.97 5.16 -12.20
N PRO A 560 24.78 6.21 -12.38
CA PRO A 560 24.72 7.41 -11.56
C PRO A 560 23.45 8.22 -11.85
N GLY A 561 23.21 9.26 -11.06
CA GLY A 561 22.09 10.20 -11.22
C GLY A 561 21.18 10.30 -10.00
N ARG A 562 21.45 9.56 -8.90
CA ARG A 562 20.73 9.79 -7.65
C ARG A 562 21.16 11.13 -7.05
N THR A 563 20.24 11.77 -6.35
CA THR A 563 20.47 13.07 -5.72
C THR A 563 20.31 13.02 -4.21
N ASP A 564 20.78 14.05 -3.54
CA ASP A 564 20.86 14.12 -2.08
C ASP A 564 19.71 14.99 -1.54
N ALA A 565 18.71 14.36 -0.89
CA ALA A 565 17.62 15.09 -0.26
C ALA A 565 18.10 15.82 1.00
N THR A 566 17.33 16.82 1.42
CA THR A 566 17.54 17.54 2.69
C THR A 566 16.53 17.10 3.75
N GLN A 567 16.77 17.50 5.01
CA GLN A 567 15.86 17.19 6.10
C GLN A 567 14.51 17.91 5.94
N GLU A 568 14.50 19.12 5.38
CA GLU A 568 13.30 19.90 5.11
C GLU A 568 12.39 19.24 4.07
N TRP A 569 12.96 18.42 3.17
CA TRP A 569 12.23 17.62 2.18
C TRP A 569 11.95 16.18 2.64
N THR A 570 12.09 15.93 3.94
CA THR A 570 11.87 14.60 4.54
C THR A 570 10.96 14.72 5.75
N ASP A 571 9.68 14.39 5.56
CA ASP A 571 8.70 14.31 6.65
C ASP A 571 8.99 13.10 7.54
N THR A 572 9.45 13.38 8.75
CA THR A 572 9.83 12.33 9.70
C THR A 572 8.66 11.45 10.14
N GLY A 573 7.46 12.02 10.27
CA GLY A 573 6.26 11.27 10.62
C GLY A 573 5.84 10.33 9.50
N SER A 574 5.87 10.82 8.26
CA SER A 574 5.55 10.01 7.08
C SER A 574 6.58 8.89 6.82
N PHE A 575 7.87 9.16 7.02
CA PHE A 575 8.92 8.15 6.84
C PHE A 575 8.95 7.09 7.94
N ALA A 576 8.37 7.34 9.13
CA ALA A 576 8.28 6.33 10.18
C ALA A 576 7.52 5.07 9.71
N ALA A 577 6.57 5.22 8.79
CA ALA A 577 5.83 4.11 8.21
C ALA A 577 6.65 3.20 7.26
N LEU A 578 7.85 3.64 6.86
CA LEU A 578 8.79 2.84 6.07
C LEU A 578 9.76 2.03 6.94
N GLN A 579 9.76 2.24 8.26
CA GLN A 579 10.60 1.47 9.17
C GLN A 579 10.16 0.01 9.15
N PRO A 580 11.02 -0.94 8.76
CA PRO A 580 10.63 -2.34 8.76
C PRO A 580 10.41 -2.83 10.20
N ARG A 581 9.40 -3.68 10.38
CA ARG A 581 9.16 -4.41 11.64
C ARG A 581 10.08 -5.61 11.81
N ALA A 582 10.46 -6.20 10.69
CA ALA A 582 11.49 -7.22 10.58
C ALA A 582 12.18 -7.05 9.22
N ASP A 583 13.45 -7.42 9.16
CA ASP A 583 14.23 -7.49 7.93
C ASP A 583 14.95 -8.84 7.88
N GLY A 584 14.28 -9.81 7.26
CA GLY A 584 14.81 -11.17 7.12
C GLY A 584 16.09 -11.21 6.29
N PHE A 585 16.32 -10.24 5.41
CA PHE A 585 17.56 -10.16 4.62
C PHE A 585 18.76 -9.77 5.48
N ARG A 586 18.56 -8.97 6.53
CA ARG A 586 19.58 -8.65 7.56
C ARG A 586 19.50 -9.52 8.83
N ASN A 587 18.63 -10.54 8.85
CA ASN A 587 18.35 -11.40 10.00
C ASN A 587 17.96 -10.61 11.27
N TRP A 588 17.12 -9.58 11.10
CA TRP A 588 16.65 -8.73 12.19
C TRP A 588 15.14 -8.85 12.39
N VAL A 589 14.70 -8.89 13.65
CA VAL A 589 13.31 -8.99 14.04
C VAL A 589 13.06 -8.01 15.19
N GLY A 590 12.13 -7.07 15.00
CA GLY A 590 11.60 -6.19 16.03
C GLY A 590 10.29 -6.74 16.61
N ASP A 591 9.35 -5.85 16.95
CA ASP A 591 8.01 -6.27 17.36
C ASP A 591 7.16 -6.72 16.16
N THR A 592 6.84 -8.00 16.12
CA THR A 592 6.06 -8.64 15.04
C THR A 592 4.57 -8.80 15.34
N SER A 593 4.11 -8.41 16.53
CA SER A 593 2.73 -8.64 17.01
C SER A 593 2.26 -10.09 16.80
N GLY A 594 3.16 -11.05 16.95
CA GLY A 594 2.86 -12.48 16.85
C GLY A 594 2.93 -13.08 15.43
N ILE A 595 3.25 -12.30 14.40
CA ILE A 595 3.49 -12.83 13.05
C ILE A 595 4.88 -13.50 13.02
N ALA A 596 4.95 -14.72 12.48
CA ALA A 596 6.24 -15.41 12.39
C ALA A 596 7.17 -14.73 11.35
N PRO A 597 8.48 -14.55 11.66
CA PRO A 597 9.42 -13.82 10.82
C PRO A 597 9.51 -14.25 9.35
N GLU A 598 9.31 -15.53 9.05
CA GLU A 598 9.34 -16.04 7.67
C GLU A 598 8.20 -15.50 6.80
N HIS A 599 7.04 -15.16 7.39
CA HIS A 599 5.96 -14.49 6.67
C HIS A 599 6.30 -13.03 6.40
N LEU A 600 6.96 -12.35 7.34
CA LEU A 600 7.44 -10.98 7.16
C LEU A 600 8.57 -10.90 6.13
N LEU A 601 9.41 -11.93 6.00
CA LEU A 601 10.39 -12.02 4.92
C LEU A 601 9.69 -12.04 3.55
N VAL A 602 8.67 -12.88 3.38
CA VAL A 602 7.92 -12.94 2.11
C VAL A 602 7.23 -11.62 1.83
N ASP A 603 6.58 -11.02 2.83
CA ASP A 603 5.93 -9.72 2.69
C ASP A 603 6.93 -8.65 2.23
N ARG A 604 8.10 -8.58 2.88
CA ARG A 604 9.18 -7.66 2.51
C ARG A 604 9.71 -7.92 1.10
N ALA A 605 9.89 -9.19 0.72
CA ALA A 605 10.31 -9.56 -0.62
C ALA A 605 9.29 -9.12 -1.69
N ALA A 606 7.99 -9.22 -1.38
CA ALA A 606 6.93 -8.74 -2.26
C ALA A 606 6.95 -7.22 -2.43
N LEU A 607 7.17 -6.46 -1.35
CA LEU A 607 7.34 -5.00 -1.42
C LEU A 607 8.52 -4.60 -2.32
N LEU A 608 9.58 -5.42 -2.36
CA LEU A 608 10.75 -5.22 -3.22
C LEU A 608 10.60 -5.82 -4.62
N THR A 609 9.40 -6.26 -5.02
CA THR A 609 9.09 -6.90 -6.31
C THR A 609 9.88 -8.19 -6.58
N LEU A 610 10.40 -8.83 -5.54
CA LEU A 610 11.26 -10.00 -5.67
C LEU A 610 10.43 -11.27 -5.95
N THR A 611 11.01 -12.13 -6.79
CA THR A 611 10.53 -13.49 -7.03
C THR A 611 11.10 -14.46 -5.98
N PRO A 612 10.56 -15.69 -5.82
CA PRO A 612 11.14 -16.67 -4.91
C PRO A 612 12.63 -16.95 -5.20
N PRO A 613 13.10 -17.14 -6.46
CA PRO A 613 14.52 -17.30 -6.75
C PRO A 613 15.38 -16.11 -6.34
N GLU A 614 14.93 -14.87 -6.61
CA GLU A 614 15.67 -13.64 -6.24
C GLU A 614 15.76 -13.50 -4.72
N MET A 615 14.66 -13.75 -4.00
CA MET A 615 14.67 -13.77 -2.54
C MET A 615 15.66 -14.81 -1.99
N THR A 616 15.69 -16.02 -2.56
CA THR A 616 16.61 -17.09 -2.15
C THR A 616 18.07 -16.70 -2.31
N VAL A 617 18.48 -16.19 -3.48
CA VAL A 617 19.88 -15.79 -3.69
C VAL A 617 20.26 -14.61 -2.82
N LEU A 618 19.37 -13.62 -2.64
CA LEU A 618 19.63 -12.46 -1.80
C LEU A 618 19.81 -12.84 -0.33
N VAL A 619 18.93 -13.67 0.25
CA VAL A 619 19.11 -14.14 1.63
C VAL A 619 20.43 -14.91 1.75
N SER A 620 20.68 -15.87 0.85
CA SER A 620 21.90 -16.69 0.88
C SER A 620 23.17 -15.85 0.76
N GLY A 621 23.21 -14.91 -0.19
CA GLY A 621 24.37 -14.06 -0.44
C GLY A 621 24.61 -13.06 0.69
N LEU A 622 23.56 -12.39 1.18
CA LEU A 622 23.70 -11.44 2.30
C LEU A 622 24.17 -12.13 3.59
N ARG A 623 23.80 -13.39 3.82
CA ARG A 623 24.34 -14.18 4.93
C ARG A 623 25.85 -14.41 4.81
N VAL A 624 26.33 -14.89 3.66
CA VAL A 624 27.77 -15.18 3.49
C VAL A 624 28.61 -13.90 3.41
N LEU A 625 28.04 -12.79 2.91
CA LEU A 625 28.68 -11.47 2.94
C LEU A 625 28.75 -10.87 4.35
N GLY A 626 28.06 -11.46 5.34
CA GLY A 626 28.04 -10.98 6.71
C GLY A 626 27.18 -9.72 6.91
N ALA A 627 26.24 -9.45 5.99
CA ALA A 627 25.32 -8.32 6.06
C ALA A 627 24.16 -8.57 7.05
N THR A 628 24.48 -9.09 8.23
CA THR A 628 23.54 -9.33 9.33
C THR A 628 23.55 -8.16 10.30
N HIS A 629 22.41 -7.90 10.94
CA HIS A 629 22.31 -6.83 11.92
C HIS A 629 23.31 -7.02 13.06
N ARG A 630 24.08 -5.96 13.37
CA ARG A 630 25.15 -5.93 14.38
C ARG A 630 26.19 -7.06 14.23
N GLY A 631 26.44 -7.52 13.01
CA GLY A 631 27.40 -8.58 12.73
C GLY A 631 27.04 -9.93 13.35
N SER A 632 25.75 -10.19 13.61
CA SER A 632 25.28 -11.47 14.16
C SER A 632 25.74 -12.66 13.31
N ARG A 633 26.20 -13.73 13.97
CA ARG A 633 26.61 -14.97 13.29
C ARG A 633 25.44 -15.90 12.94
N THR A 634 24.23 -15.60 13.42
CA THR A 634 23.04 -16.39 13.12
C THR A 634 22.75 -16.39 11.62
N GLY A 635 22.65 -17.57 11.03
CA GLY A 635 22.43 -17.77 9.60
C GLY A 635 23.68 -17.62 8.73
N VAL A 636 24.84 -17.26 9.29
CA VAL A 636 26.11 -17.15 8.54
C VAL A 636 26.73 -18.55 8.40
N LEU A 637 26.14 -19.37 7.52
CA LEU A 637 26.53 -20.77 7.32
C LEU A 637 27.71 -20.86 6.33
N THR A 638 28.83 -20.23 6.67
CA THR A 638 30.08 -20.27 5.90
C THR A 638 31.29 -20.14 6.84
N THR A 639 32.43 -20.67 6.42
CA THR A 639 33.72 -20.48 7.10
C THR A 639 34.53 -19.30 6.54
N SER A 640 34.06 -18.66 5.46
CA SER A 640 34.72 -17.52 4.82
C SER A 640 33.79 -16.30 4.66
N PRO A 641 33.30 -15.71 5.77
CA PRO A 641 32.45 -14.52 5.70
C PRO A 641 33.09 -13.38 4.90
N GLY A 642 32.29 -12.67 4.10
CA GLY A 642 32.74 -11.60 3.19
C GLY A 642 33.11 -12.10 1.79
N THR A 643 33.04 -13.41 1.54
CA THR A 643 33.27 -14.02 0.22
C THR A 643 31.92 -14.47 -0.36
N LEU A 644 31.62 -14.15 -1.63
CA LEU A 644 30.32 -14.43 -2.23
C LEU A 644 30.26 -15.86 -2.79
N THR A 645 29.90 -16.82 -1.93
CA THR A 645 29.75 -18.25 -2.26
C THR A 645 28.30 -18.70 -2.06
N ASN A 646 27.96 -19.90 -2.56
CA ASN A 646 26.69 -20.57 -2.28
C ASN A 646 26.71 -21.38 -0.96
N ASP A 647 27.68 -21.13 -0.07
CA ASP A 647 27.89 -21.91 1.16
C ASP A 647 26.66 -21.98 2.05
N PHE A 648 25.86 -20.90 2.10
CA PHE A 648 24.64 -20.88 2.92
C PHE A 648 23.70 -22.03 2.56
N VAL A 649 23.38 -22.20 1.28
CA VAL A 649 22.46 -23.27 0.84
C VAL A 649 23.11 -24.66 0.90
N VAL A 650 24.42 -24.76 0.64
CA VAL A 650 25.17 -26.01 0.76
C VAL A 650 25.15 -26.53 2.20
N ASN A 651 25.48 -25.66 3.16
CA ASN A 651 25.53 -26.04 4.57
C ASN A 651 24.13 -26.18 5.21
N LEU A 652 23.12 -25.48 4.70
CA LEU A 652 21.73 -25.63 5.13
C LEU A 652 21.17 -27.02 4.79
N LEU A 653 21.54 -27.56 3.63
CA LEU A 653 21.07 -28.86 3.13
C LEU A 653 21.96 -30.04 3.53
N ASP A 654 23.09 -29.79 4.21
CA ASP A 654 24.01 -30.83 4.67
C ASP A 654 23.34 -31.76 5.70
N GLY A 655 23.11 -33.02 5.32
CA GLY A 655 22.51 -34.05 6.17
C GLY A 655 23.33 -34.42 7.41
N ARG A 656 24.59 -33.97 7.51
CA ARG A 656 25.40 -34.08 8.73
C ARG A 656 25.03 -33.06 9.80
N THR A 657 24.21 -32.06 9.48
CA THR A 657 23.74 -31.07 10.46
C THR A 657 22.33 -31.42 10.93
N ARG A 658 22.18 -31.70 12.23
CA ARG A 658 20.87 -31.83 12.88
C ARG A 658 20.47 -30.52 13.53
N TRP A 659 19.31 -30.01 13.15
CA TRP A 659 18.74 -28.78 13.69
C TRP A 659 17.79 -29.06 14.86
N SER A 660 17.93 -28.29 15.94
CA SER A 660 16.99 -28.26 17.07
C SER A 660 16.82 -26.83 17.56
N ALA A 661 15.68 -26.52 18.19
CA ALA A 661 15.51 -25.24 18.90
C ALA A 661 16.63 -25.09 19.95
N SER A 662 17.19 -23.89 20.07
CA SER A 662 18.22 -23.63 21.08
C SER A 662 17.62 -23.77 22.49
N PRO A 663 18.29 -24.46 23.44
CA PRO A 663 17.77 -24.66 24.79
C PRO A 663 17.58 -23.37 25.59
N ASP A 664 18.40 -22.35 25.30
CA ASP A 664 18.46 -21.09 26.03
C ASP A 664 17.64 -19.97 25.35
N GLY A 665 16.95 -20.28 24.25
CA GLY A 665 16.18 -19.33 23.45
C GLY A 665 14.67 -19.37 23.70
N ASP A 666 13.97 -18.37 23.15
CA ASP A 666 12.51 -18.29 23.09
C ASP A 666 11.88 -19.14 21.96
N GLY A 667 12.67 -20.03 21.35
CA GLY A 667 12.28 -20.83 20.17
C GLY A 667 12.44 -20.12 18.82
N SER A 668 13.01 -18.92 18.77
CA SER A 668 13.29 -18.19 17.53
C SER A 668 14.67 -18.50 16.91
N VAL A 669 15.59 -19.05 17.72
CA VAL A 669 16.96 -19.43 17.33
C VAL A 669 17.13 -20.95 17.40
N PHE A 670 17.84 -21.50 16.43
CA PHE A 670 18.09 -22.92 16.25
C PHE A 670 19.59 -23.21 16.21
N GLU A 671 19.96 -24.36 16.74
CA GLU A 671 21.33 -24.88 16.73
C GLU A 671 21.42 -26.03 15.72
N GLY A 672 22.39 -25.92 14.81
CA GLY A 672 22.79 -26.98 13.89
C GLY A 672 24.00 -27.70 14.46
N ARG A 673 23.83 -28.95 14.88
CA ARG A 673 24.89 -29.78 15.47
C ARG A 673 25.29 -30.91 14.55
N ASP A 674 26.57 -31.26 14.55
CA ASP A 674 27.05 -32.43 13.82
C ASP A 674 26.37 -33.70 14.34
N VAL A 675 25.89 -34.56 13.44
CA VAL A 675 25.16 -35.78 13.80
C VAL A 675 26.03 -36.83 14.51
N ASP A 676 27.34 -36.84 14.24
CA ASP A 676 28.26 -37.83 14.76
C ASP A 676 28.92 -37.34 16.06
N THR A 677 29.38 -36.09 16.09
CA THR A 677 30.11 -35.54 17.24
C THR A 677 29.23 -34.78 18.23
N GLY A 678 28.05 -34.29 17.79
CA GLY A 678 27.20 -33.40 18.59
C GLY A 678 27.72 -31.97 18.75
N GLU A 679 28.85 -31.64 18.11
CA GLU A 679 29.46 -30.31 18.17
C GLU A 679 28.57 -29.28 17.46
N LEU A 680 28.50 -28.07 18.02
CA LEU A 680 27.78 -26.96 17.42
C LEU A 680 28.51 -26.51 16.16
N ARG A 681 27.88 -26.68 14.99
CA ARG A 681 28.40 -26.19 13.71
C ARG A 681 27.88 -24.79 13.42
N TRP A 682 26.57 -24.59 13.59
CA TRP A 682 25.88 -23.39 13.12
C TRP A 682 24.77 -22.93 14.06
N THR A 683 24.41 -21.66 13.99
CA THR A 683 23.15 -21.13 14.51
C THR A 683 22.34 -20.53 13.38
N ALA A 684 21.00 -20.59 13.48
CA ALA A 684 20.09 -20.12 12.45
C ALA A 684 18.80 -19.56 13.07
N SER A 685 18.14 -18.65 12.38
CA SER A 685 16.81 -18.17 12.73
C SER A 685 15.72 -18.93 11.96
N ARG A 686 14.45 -18.63 12.25
CA ARG A 686 13.32 -19.12 11.44
C ARG A 686 13.43 -18.72 9.97
N VAL A 687 13.92 -17.50 9.71
CA VAL A 687 14.10 -16.97 8.36
C VAL A 687 15.15 -17.75 7.59
N ASP A 688 16.14 -18.32 8.28
CA ASP A 688 17.19 -19.13 7.66
C ASP A 688 16.67 -20.56 7.39
N LEU A 689 16.08 -21.20 8.41
CA LEU A 689 15.64 -22.61 8.30
C LEU A 689 14.42 -22.82 7.40
N VAL A 690 13.61 -21.79 7.16
CA VAL A 690 12.46 -21.91 6.26
C VAL A 690 12.86 -22.28 4.84
N PHE A 691 14.08 -21.92 4.42
CA PHE A 691 14.65 -22.30 3.12
C PHE A 691 14.99 -23.80 3.03
N GLY A 692 15.25 -24.47 4.15
CA GLY A 692 15.44 -25.94 4.20
C GLY A 692 14.15 -26.72 4.49
N SER A 693 13.09 -26.04 4.93
CA SER A 693 11.85 -26.64 5.43
C SER A 693 10.66 -26.50 4.47
N SER A 694 10.45 -25.31 3.90
CA SER A 694 9.43 -25.09 2.87
C SER A 694 9.80 -25.87 1.61
N SER A 695 8.91 -26.75 1.14
CA SER A 695 9.20 -27.61 -0.02
C SER A 695 9.61 -26.82 -1.27
N GLU A 696 9.02 -25.64 -1.47
CA GLU A 696 9.27 -24.81 -2.64
C GLU A 696 10.57 -24.01 -2.52
N LEU A 697 10.89 -23.48 -1.33
CA LEU A 697 12.17 -22.79 -1.11
C LEU A 697 13.33 -23.79 -1.09
N ARG A 698 13.13 -24.97 -0.51
CA ARG A 698 14.11 -26.04 -0.50
C ARG A 698 14.49 -26.48 -1.90
N ALA A 699 13.51 -26.64 -2.80
CA ALA A 699 13.78 -26.97 -4.20
C ALA A 699 14.66 -25.91 -4.89
N LEU A 700 14.51 -24.62 -4.55
CA LEU A 700 15.40 -23.55 -5.04
C LEU A 700 16.80 -23.65 -4.42
N CYS A 701 16.90 -23.94 -3.13
CA CYS A 701 18.18 -24.17 -2.48
C CYS A 701 18.92 -25.38 -3.06
N GLU A 702 18.23 -26.46 -3.41
CA GLU A 702 18.82 -27.64 -4.05
C GLU A 702 19.45 -27.29 -5.41
N VAL A 703 18.84 -26.36 -6.17
CA VAL A 703 19.43 -25.85 -7.44
C VAL A 703 20.70 -25.05 -7.18
N TYR A 704 20.71 -24.15 -6.19
CA TYR A 704 21.88 -23.31 -5.91
C TYR A 704 22.96 -24.01 -5.10
N ALA A 705 22.66 -25.13 -4.43
CA ALA A 705 23.62 -25.93 -3.68
C ALA A 705 24.35 -26.99 -4.53
N ALA A 706 23.95 -27.18 -5.80
CA ALA A 706 24.62 -28.12 -6.68
C ALA A 706 26.09 -27.72 -6.95
N ASP A 707 26.94 -28.71 -7.20
CA ASP A 707 28.39 -28.52 -7.40
C ASP A 707 28.72 -27.62 -8.61
N ASP A 708 27.81 -27.51 -9.59
CA ASP A 708 27.94 -26.68 -10.79
C ASP A 708 27.24 -25.31 -10.68
N ALA A 709 26.68 -24.97 -9.52
CA ALA A 709 25.82 -23.80 -9.36
C ALA A 709 26.55 -22.53 -8.91
N ALA A 710 27.84 -22.59 -8.55
CA ALA A 710 28.57 -21.45 -7.97
C ALA A 710 28.55 -20.19 -8.87
N GLU A 711 28.92 -20.32 -10.15
CA GLU A 711 28.90 -19.21 -11.11
C GLU A 711 27.48 -18.66 -11.32
N ARG A 712 26.50 -19.56 -11.43
CA ARG A 712 25.09 -19.20 -11.57
C ARG A 712 24.59 -18.43 -10.35
N PHE A 713 24.94 -18.88 -9.14
CA PHE A 713 24.57 -18.23 -7.90
C PHE A 713 25.08 -16.79 -7.84
N VAL A 714 26.36 -16.58 -8.16
CA VAL A 714 26.97 -15.23 -8.19
C VAL A 714 26.24 -14.32 -9.19
N ARG A 715 26.02 -14.81 -10.42
CA ARG A 715 25.30 -14.04 -11.45
C ARG A 715 23.88 -13.68 -11.03
N ASP A 716 23.12 -14.66 -10.52
CA ASP A 716 21.72 -14.46 -10.15
C ASP A 716 21.62 -13.58 -8.88
N PHE A 717 22.58 -13.65 -7.95
CA PHE A 717 22.72 -12.70 -6.83
C PHE A 717 22.98 -11.28 -7.31
N VAL A 718 23.94 -11.08 -8.22
CA VAL A 718 24.26 -9.74 -8.77
C VAL A 718 23.05 -9.15 -9.48
N ALA A 719 22.31 -9.94 -10.27
CA ALA A 719 21.09 -9.47 -10.93
C ALA A 719 20.02 -9.02 -9.93
N ALA A 720 19.78 -9.82 -8.88
CA ALA A 720 18.83 -9.47 -7.83
C ALA A 720 19.27 -8.26 -6.99
N TRP A 721 20.58 -8.12 -6.73
CA TRP A 721 21.17 -6.97 -6.05
C TRP A 721 20.93 -5.68 -6.85
N VAL A 722 21.30 -5.67 -8.13
CA VAL A 722 21.11 -4.51 -9.03
C VAL A 722 19.65 -4.11 -9.09
N LYS A 723 18.74 -5.09 -9.23
CA LYS A 723 17.30 -4.84 -9.21
C LYS A 723 16.89 -4.03 -7.98
N VAL A 724 17.26 -4.46 -6.77
CA VAL A 724 16.91 -3.74 -5.53
C VAL A 724 17.53 -2.35 -5.47
N MET A 725 18.78 -2.20 -5.92
CA MET A 725 19.45 -0.90 -5.94
C MET A 725 18.78 0.11 -6.89
N GLU A 726 18.04 -0.36 -7.89
CA GLU A 726 17.43 0.48 -8.94
C GLU A 726 15.90 0.60 -8.84
N LEU A 727 15.25 0.05 -7.80
CA LEU A 727 13.77 0.05 -7.68
C LEU A 727 13.14 1.45 -7.70
N ASP A 728 13.84 2.47 -7.19
CA ASP A 728 13.36 3.86 -7.14
C ASP A 728 13.87 4.74 -8.29
N ARG A 729 14.57 4.16 -9.27
CA ARG A 729 15.17 4.87 -10.40
C ARG A 729 14.20 5.07 -11.55
N PHE A 730 13.09 5.74 -11.25
CA PHE A 730 12.09 6.16 -12.23
C PHE A 730 12.63 7.15 -13.27
N ASP A 731 13.87 7.64 -13.11
CA ASP A 731 14.60 8.36 -14.15
C ASP A 731 14.88 7.56 -15.39
N LEU A 732 15.10 6.26 -15.20
CA LEU A 732 15.71 5.40 -16.19
C LEU A 732 14.64 4.71 -17.05
N ILE A 733 13.36 4.98 -16.78
CA ILE A 733 12.19 4.32 -17.36
C ILE A 733 11.42 5.30 -18.24
#